data_AF-A0A960KNZ5-F1
#
_entry.id   AF-A0A960KNZ5-F1
#
_cell.length_a   1.000
_cell.length_b   1.000
_cell.length_c   1.000
_cell.angle_alpha   90.00
_cell.angle_beta   90.00
_cell.angle_gamma   90.00
#
_symmetry.space_group_name_H-M   'P 1'
#
loop_
_entity.id
_entity.type
_entity.pdbx_description
1 polymer ?
#
loop_
_entity_poly.entity_id
_entity_poly.type
_entity_poly.pdbx_seq_one_letter_code
_entity_poly.pdbx_strand_id
1 'polypeptide(L)'
;MRLVLVTLAFVGALQAQVINEFVANHTGTDTNEFIEFYGAPNTSYSTYFLIVCDGDVGENPGQVDLVYNVGTTNATGHWYTGFVNSQMENDETLTILLVENFSGIVGDDIDTNDDGVIDNVLWTNLVDSIGVTDEGAGDHNYGPGVTLAPFYDGISFIVAGASRVPDGMNTTSVTDWVRNDFHGAGMGGFPGTIAVPEAYNTPDAPNQAYSPPPDLTPMITEFVFSHTGQDDYEFVEIVGTPLASYSGYRLLMVEGDMGENPGQIDMVVEPGTTDISGFWASGFFMETLEDGAATLLLVEGFTGALSDDLDTNDDGTLDVTPWTTLVDSVATTNSGGAVVLYSSAAVGTVGGASRFPYYVDTDSASDWVMNDPDLLGIIGAGGIGSDEAYNTPAAVNRVSNTIYYASVSTGSAVALRNSVHQAILGHIKFPYTDTFTDTWDILEQADENPSNSSNIIDVYKNESYAKQGGGNSFYNREHTWAKSYGFPDDNDDAMPYTDCHHLRLCDIGYNSDRGNAPFNDCPGCTERTTTINNGFGGPGQSNWFDGSGTGNNFEVWDHRKGDIARSMLYMDLRYEGGMHPFRMFSEPNLELTDMVAQIQTTGTNTTGTAYLGLRQTLLDWHAADPVDDEERARNEVVYRYQGNRNPFVDHPEWADCIYNGNCGPGLPACFLPLLSSWTTGPALSCSTGMLSVLDFAGLIDGTCTCPSPIAVELITAEIATR
;
A
#
# COMPACT_ATOMS: atom_id res chain seq x y z
N MET A 1 -33.48 56.25 5.39
CA MET A 1 -32.46 55.87 4.40
C MET A 1 -32.57 54.36 4.24
N ARG A 2 -33.21 53.87 3.17
CA ARG A 2 -33.30 52.43 2.88
C ARG A 2 -32.01 52.04 2.14
N LEU A 3 -31.21 51.17 2.75
CA LEU A 3 -30.04 50.57 2.12
C LEU A 3 -30.56 49.54 1.11
N VAL A 4 -30.42 49.83 -0.17
CA VAL A 4 -30.70 48.88 -1.26
C VAL A 4 -29.50 47.96 -1.34
N LEU A 5 -29.67 46.71 -0.93
CA LEU A 5 -28.69 45.66 -1.16
C LEU A 5 -28.82 45.26 -2.64
N VAL A 6 -27.87 45.67 -3.46
CA VAL A 6 -27.74 45.17 -4.85
C VAL A 6 -26.96 43.87 -4.76
N THR A 7 -27.66 42.74 -4.85
CA THR A 7 -27.04 41.45 -5.14
C THR A 7 -26.54 41.51 -6.58
N LEU A 8 -25.23 41.67 -6.77
CA LEU A 8 -24.62 41.30 -8.04
C LEU A 8 -24.65 39.78 -8.10
N ALA A 9 -25.48 39.23 -9.00
CA ALA A 9 -25.33 37.86 -9.43
C ALA A 9 -23.99 37.76 -10.17
N PHE A 10 -23.03 37.03 -9.60
CA PHE A 10 -21.93 36.49 -10.38
C PHE A 10 -22.58 35.51 -11.38
N VAL A 11 -22.59 35.89 -12.66
CA VAL A 11 -22.71 34.91 -13.73
C VAL A 11 -21.37 34.18 -13.71
N GLY A 12 -21.34 32.98 -13.13
CA GLY A 12 -20.18 32.10 -13.25
C GLY A 12 -19.84 31.93 -14.73
N ALA A 13 -18.55 31.90 -15.07
CA ALA A 13 -18.14 31.53 -16.41
C ALA A 13 -18.84 30.22 -16.79
N LEU A 14 -19.45 30.14 -17.98
CA LEU A 14 -19.94 28.86 -18.47
C LEU A 14 -18.74 27.90 -18.48
N GLN A 15 -18.88 26.77 -17.80
CA GLN A 15 -17.94 25.66 -17.91
C GLN A 15 -17.83 25.27 -19.39
N ALA A 16 -16.63 25.07 -19.91
CA ALA A 16 -16.43 24.78 -21.33
C ALA A 16 -17.06 23.42 -21.68
N GLN A 17 -17.69 23.33 -22.86
CA GLN A 17 -18.16 22.07 -23.45
C GLN A 17 -17.04 21.55 -24.35
N VAL A 18 -16.38 20.47 -23.96
CA VAL A 18 -15.20 19.97 -24.68
C VAL A 18 -15.21 18.46 -24.79
N ILE A 19 -14.48 17.96 -25.79
CA ILE A 19 -14.03 16.56 -25.81
C ILE A 19 -12.94 16.47 -24.75
N ASN A 20 -13.09 15.59 -23.77
CA ASN A 20 -12.25 15.57 -22.57
C ASN A 20 -11.22 14.44 -22.59
N GLU A 21 -11.62 13.27 -23.09
CA GLU A 21 -10.78 12.07 -23.16
C GLU A 21 -11.27 11.20 -24.31
N PHE A 22 -10.38 10.45 -24.94
CA PHE A 22 -10.76 9.36 -25.84
C PHE A 22 -9.73 8.24 -25.81
N VAL A 23 -10.20 7.02 -26.08
CA VAL A 23 -9.40 5.83 -26.34
C VAL A 23 -9.97 5.16 -27.58
N ALA A 24 -9.24 5.25 -28.69
CA ALA A 24 -9.57 4.63 -29.96
C ALA A 24 -8.94 3.25 -30.12
N ASN A 25 -7.76 3.01 -29.50
CA ASN A 25 -7.04 1.74 -29.56
C ASN A 25 -6.31 1.50 -28.22
N HIS A 26 -6.08 0.24 -27.85
CA HIS A 26 -5.28 -0.15 -26.67
C HIS A 26 -4.74 -1.58 -26.80
N THR A 27 -3.91 -2.02 -25.85
CA THR A 27 -3.31 -3.36 -25.89
C THR A 27 -4.35 -4.48 -25.89
N GLY A 28 -4.08 -5.55 -26.65
CA GLY A 28 -4.91 -6.74 -26.71
C GLY A 28 -5.93 -6.72 -27.85
N THR A 29 -7.18 -7.05 -27.54
CA THR A 29 -8.32 -6.83 -28.44
C THR A 29 -8.94 -5.49 -28.11
N ASP A 30 -9.29 -4.68 -29.12
CA ASP A 30 -9.90 -3.35 -28.94
C ASP A 30 -11.31 -3.49 -28.37
N THR A 31 -11.34 -3.63 -27.06
CA THR A 31 -12.52 -3.83 -26.23
C THR A 31 -12.37 -2.86 -25.08
N ASN A 32 -13.24 -1.85 -25.01
CA ASN A 32 -13.14 -0.67 -24.11
C ASN A 32 -12.67 0.62 -24.79
N GLU A 33 -12.95 0.77 -26.08
CA GLU A 33 -12.95 2.06 -26.76
C GLU A 33 -13.99 3.02 -26.18
N PHE A 34 -13.67 4.31 -26.04
CA PHE A 34 -14.65 5.31 -25.62
C PHE A 34 -14.26 6.74 -25.98
N ILE A 35 -15.25 7.64 -25.95
CA ILE A 35 -15.06 9.09 -26.02
C ILE A 35 -15.77 9.73 -24.83
N GLU A 36 -15.10 10.66 -24.17
CA GLU A 36 -15.61 11.42 -23.04
C GLU A 36 -15.82 12.89 -23.38
N PHE A 37 -16.91 13.43 -22.87
CA PHE A 37 -17.31 14.82 -22.89
C PHE A 37 -17.27 15.41 -21.48
N TYR A 38 -16.78 16.65 -21.37
CA TYR A 38 -16.83 17.42 -20.13
C TYR A 38 -17.68 18.67 -20.28
N GLY A 39 -18.54 18.92 -19.29
CA GLY A 39 -19.43 20.07 -19.23
C GLY A 39 -19.90 20.39 -17.81
N ALA A 40 -20.94 21.20 -17.70
CA ALA A 40 -21.52 21.56 -16.41
C ALA A 40 -22.09 20.30 -15.72
N PRO A 41 -21.88 20.09 -14.41
CA PRO A 41 -22.41 18.92 -13.69
C PRO A 41 -23.93 18.75 -13.79
N ASN A 42 -24.39 17.50 -13.81
CA ASN A 42 -25.82 17.12 -13.85
C ASN A 42 -26.63 17.84 -14.94
N THR A 43 -26.01 18.15 -16.08
CA THR A 43 -26.59 18.97 -17.14
C THR A 43 -26.81 18.14 -18.39
N SER A 44 -28.00 18.26 -18.98
CA SER A 44 -28.35 17.59 -20.23
C SER A 44 -27.77 18.33 -21.43
N TYR A 45 -27.00 17.64 -22.24
CA TYR A 45 -26.42 18.11 -23.48
C TYR A 45 -27.01 17.39 -24.71
N SER A 46 -28.28 16.98 -24.64
CA SER A 46 -28.98 16.22 -25.69
C SER A 46 -29.01 16.85 -27.09
N THR A 47 -28.63 18.12 -27.24
CA THR A 47 -28.46 18.79 -28.53
C THR A 47 -27.05 18.65 -29.12
N TYR A 48 -26.10 18.14 -28.34
CA TYR A 48 -24.71 17.95 -28.73
C TYR A 48 -24.48 16.53 -29.22
N PHE A 49 -23.57 16.38 -30.17
CA PHE A 49 -23.18 15.11 -30.75
C PHE A 49 -21.67 15.04 -30.84
N LEU A 50 -21.12 13.86 -30.55
CA LEU A 50 -19.77 13.49 -30.94
C LEU A 50 -19.88 12.72 -32.26
N ILE A 51 -19.12 13.15 -33.25
CA ILE A 51 -18.99 12.44 -34.53
C ILE A 51 -17.52 12.11 -34.75
N VAL A 52 -17.27 10.89 -35.23
CA VAL A 52 -15.92 10.44 -35.63
C VAL A 52 -15.90 10.34 -37.15
N CYS A 53 -14.86 10.88 -37.76
CA CYS A 53 -14.66 10.90 -39.19
C CYS A 53 -13.30 10.36 -39.59
N ASP A 54 -13.30 9.50 -40.61
CA ASP A 54 -12.13 9.01 -41.32
C ASP A 54 -11.34 10.16 -41.98
N GLY A 55 -10.03 10.16 -41.83
CA GLY A 55 -9.10 11.10 -42.43
C GLY A 55 -8.13 10.50 -43.47
N ASP A 56 -8.14 9.19 -43.67
CA ASP A 56 -7.16 8.46 -44.47
C ASP A 56 -7.42 8.59 -45.98
N VAL A 57 -6.39 9.00 -46.71
CA VAL A 57 -6.49 9.13 -48.16
C VAL A 57 -6.55 7.75 -48.82
N GLY A 58 -7.74 7.42 -49.31
CA GLY A 58 -8.03 6.16 -50.02
C GLY A 58 -9.13 5.34 -49.38
N GLU A 59 -9.59 5.74 -48.19
CA GLU A 59 -10.58 5.02 -47.36
C GLU A 59 -11.91 5.80 -47.20
N ASN A 60 -12.15 6.81 -48.06
CA ASN A 60 -13.28 7.76 -48.05
C ASN A 60 -13.10 8.89 -47.00
N PRO A 61 -12.06 9.73 -47.13
CA PRO A 61 -11.78 10.79 -46.17
C PRO A 61 -12.99 11.72 -46.04
N GLY A 62 -13.34 12.08 -44.80
CA GLY A 62 -14.53 12.88 -44.49
C GLY A 62 -15.81 12.06 -44.36
N GLN A 63 -15.77 10.73 -44.47
CA GLN A 63 -16.90 9.89 -44.09
C GLN A 63 -17.15 9.99 -42.58
N VAL A 64 -18.42 9.97 -42.16
CA VAL A 64 -18.83 9.89 -40.75
C VAL A 64 -19.02 8.44 -40.35
N ASP A 65 -18.19 7.93 -39.46
CA ASP A 65 -18.18 6.51 -39.07
C ASP A 65 -18.99 6.25 -37.80
N LEU A 66 -18.91 7.18 -36.85
CA LEU A 66 -19.61 7.07 -35.58
C LEU A 66 -20.35 8.36 -35.24
N VAL A 67 -21.51 8.20 -34.58
CA VAL A 67 -22.34 9.30 -34.10
C VAL A 67 -22.89 8.95 -32.72
N TYR A 68 -22.57 9.77 -31.73
CA TYR A 68 -23.06 9.64 -30.36
C TYR A 68 -23.80 10.91 -29.93
N ASN A 69 -24.99 10.78 -29.36
CA ASN A 69 -25.69 11.91 -28.75
C ASN A 69 -25.25 12.09 -27.30
N VAL A 70 -24.78 13.28 -26.95
CA VAL A 70 -24.29 13.57 -25.60
C VAL A 70 -25.47 13.62 -24.63
N GLY A 71 -25.39 12.82 -23.57
CA GLY A 71 -26.46 12.67 -22.60
C GLY A 71 -26.43 13.72 -21.49
N THR A 72 -26.69 13.27 -20.27
CA THR A 72 -26.57 14.09 -19.06
C THR A 72 -25.25 13.78 -18.38
N THR A 73 -24.48 14.82 -18.09
CA THR A 73 -23.24 14.70 -17.33
C THR A 73 -23.50 14.26 -15.89
N ASN A 74 -22.53 13.60 -15.28
CA ASN A 74 -22.56 13.17 -13.90
C ASN A 74 -22.34 14.36 -12.92
N ALA A 75 -22.20 14.07 -11.63
CA ALA A 75 -22.03 15.09 -10.59
C ALA A 75 -20.68 15.84 -10.65
N THR A 76 -19.70 15.31 -11.37
CA THR A 76 -18.38 15.93 -11.58
C THR A 76 -18.25 16.59 -12.95
N GLY A 77 -19.23 16.43 -13.85
CA GLY A 77 -19.28 17.09 -15.16
C GLY A 77 -18.96 16.18 -16.35
N HIS A 78 -18.72 14.88 -16.13
CA HIS A 78 -18.31 13.93 -17.16
C HIS A 78 -19.52 13.21 -17.77
N TRP A 79 -19.42 12.88 -19.06
CA TRP A 79 -20.30 11.96 -19.75
C TRP A 79 -19.45 11.21 -20.77
N TYR A 80 -19.62 9.91 -20.92
CA TYR A 80 -18.91 9.14 -21.92
C TYR A 80 -19.85 8.22 -22.70
N THR A 81 -19.37 7.70 -23.83
CA THR A 81 -20.14 6.85 -24.76
C THR A 81 -20.56 5.50 -24.19
N GLY A 82 -19.99 5.08 -23.05
CA GLY A 82 -19.87 3.66 -22.75
C GLY A 82 -18.72 3.02 -23.55
N PHE A 83 -18.27 1.85 -23.11
CA PHE A 83 -17.30 1.07 -23.85
C PHE A 83 -17.89 0.50 -25.14
N VAL A 84 -17.19 0.70 -26.24
CA VAL A 84 -17.44 0.06 -27.54
C VAL A 84 -16.28 -0.87 -27.91
N ASN A 85 -16.50 -1.73 -28.91
CA ASN A 85 -15.53 -2.77 -29.29
C ASN A 85 -15.27 -2.72 -30.79
N SER A 86 -14.04 -2.39 -31.19
CA SER A 86 -13.60 -2.36 -32.59
C SER A 86 -14.54 -1.53 -33.46
N GLN A 87 -14.88 -0.34 -32.99
CA GLN A 87 -15.76 0.60 -33.67
C GLN A 87 -15.03 1.87 -34.09
N MET A 88 -14.06 2.33 -33.31
CA MET A 88 -13.16 3.42 -33.70
C MET A 88 -12.00 2.89 -34.54
N GLU A 89 -11.49 3.75 -35.41
CA GLU A 89 -10.38 3.42 -36.31
C GLU A 89 -9.09 3.18 -35.51
N ASN A 90 -8.38 2.11 -35.89
CA ASN A 90 -7.18 1.67 -35.20
C ASN A 90 -5.97 1.98 -36.07
N ASP A 91 -5.04 2.76 -35.51
CA ASP A 91 -3.76 3.09 -36.15
C ASP A 91 -3.87 3.92 -37.44
N GLU A 92 -4.96 4.69 -37.60
CA GLU A 92 -5.28 5.51 -38.79
C GLU A 92 -5.50 6.99 -38.40
N THR A 93 -5.57 7.88 -39.39
CA THR A 93 -5.88 9.30 -39.16
C THR A 93 -7.38 9.48 -38.95
N LEU A 94 -7.80 9.87 -37.74
CA LEU A 94 -9.20 10.11 -37.40
C LEU A 94 -9.43 11.51 -36.84
N THR A 95 -10.67 12.00 -36.98
CA THR A 95 -11.12 13.23 -36.34
C THR A 95 -12.36 13.03 -35.50
N ILE A 96 -12.33 13.49 -34.25
CA ILE A 96 -13.51 13.59 -33.39
C ILE A 96 -13.99 15.04 -33.36
N LEU A 97 -15.25 15.27 -33.73
CA LEU A 97 -15.90 16.58 -33.68
C LEU A 97 -17.03 16.59 -32.64
N LEU A 98 -17.05 17.61 -31.79
CA LEU A 98 -18.18 17.94 -30.93
C LEU A 98 -19.02 19.02 -31.61
N VAL A 99 -20.26 18.69 -31.96
CA VAL A 99 -21.14 19.57 -32.74
C VAL A 99 -22.52 19.72 -32.11
N GLU A 100 -23.23 20.81 -32.44
CA GLU A 100 -24.63 21.02 -32.03
C GLU A 100 -25.62 20.72 -33.17
N ASN A 101 -26.74 20.09 -32.82
CA ASN A 101 -27.87 19.79 -33.70
C ASN A 101 -27.45 19.07 -34.99
N PHE A 102 -26.63 18.01 -34.86
CA PHE A 102 -26.26 17.16 -35.99
C PHE A 102 -27.52 16.59 -36.66
N SER A 103 -27.55 16.68 -37.99
CA SER A 103 -28.69 16.30 -38.83
C SER A 103 -28.38 15.19 -39.83
N GLY A 104 -27.13 14.74 -39.86
CA GLY A 104 -26.66 13.65 -40.72
C GLY A 104 -26.82 12.27 -40.08
N ILE A 105 -26.19 11.29 -40.72
CA ILE A 105 -26.11 9.88 -40.32
C ILE A 105 -24.71 9.32 -40.56
N VAL A 106 -24.42 8.15 -39.99
CA VAL A 106 -23.24 7.36 -40.34
C VAL A 106 -23.23 7.06 -41.85
N GLY A 107 -22.07 7.24 -42.48
CA GLY A 107 -21.84 7.10 -43.91
C GLY A 107 -22.03 8.38 -44.72
N ASP A 108 -22.53 9.46 -44.11
CA ASP A 108 -22.51 10.78 -44.75
C ASP A 108 -21.07 11.25 -44.93
N ASP A 109 -20.81 11.97 -46.01
CA ASP A 109 -19.51 12.52 -46.36
C ASP A 109 -19.52 14.04 -46.18
N ILE A 110 -18.62 14.53 -45.32
CA ILE A 110 -18.47 15.95 -44.98
C ILE A 110 -17.43 16.68 -45.83
N ASP A 111 -16.59 15.97 -46.59
CA ASP A 111 -15.50 16.48 -47.44
C ASP A 111 -15.60 15.86 -48.84
N THR A 112 -16.68 16.20 -49.56
CA THR A 112 -17.08 15.53 -50.80
C THR A 112 -16.10 15.62 -51.97
N ASN A 113 -15.02 16.39 -51.81
CA ASN A 113 -14.01 16.62 -52.83
C ASN A 113 -12.60 16.16 -52.40
N ASP A 114 -12.47 15.58 -51.20
CA ASP A 114 -11.25 15.07 -50.59
C ASP A 114 -10.11 16.11 -50.56
N ASP A 115 -10.39 17.38 -50.20
CA ASP A 115 -9.36 18.44 -50.09
C ASP A 115 -9.00 18.84 -48.65
N GLY A 116 -9.54 18.12 -47.66
CA GLY A 116 -9.33 18.36 -46.24
C GLY A 116 -10.13 19.54 -45.70
N VAL A 117 -11.11 20.06 -46.46
CA VAL A 117 -11.99 21.15 -46.06
C VAL A 117 -13.44 20.66 -46.02
N ILE A 118 -14.11 20.93 -44.90
CA ILE A 118 -15.52 20.56 -44.73
C ILE A 118 -16.41 21.30 -45.75
N ASP A 119 -16.96 20.55 -46.70
CA ASP A 119 -17.88 21.00 -47.74
C ASP A 119 -19.34 20.97 -47.27
N ASN A 120 -19.70 19.91 -46.54
CA ASN A 120 -21.08 19.58 -46.20
C ASN A 120 -21.28 19.66 -44.68
N VAL A 121 -21.62 20.86 -44.20
CA VAL A 121 -21.87 21.11 -42.78
C VAL A 121 -23.23 20.55 -42.38
N LEU A 122 -23.21 19.46 -41.60
CA LEU A 122 -24.41 18.72 -41.14
C LEU A 122 -24.88 19.12 -39.74
N TRP A 123 -24.34 20.19 -39.17
CA TRP A 123 -24.60 20.67 -37.81
C TRP A 123 -24.83 22.19 -37.78
N THR A 124 -25.31 22.72 -36.67
CA THR A 124 -25.49 24.17 -36.50
C THR A 124 -24.23 24.87 -36.04
N ASN A 125 -23.45 24.26 -35.15
CA ASN A 125 -22.21 24.81 -34.60
C ASN A 125 -21.19 23.69 -34.39
N LEU A 126 -19.92 23.95 -34.72
CA LEU A 126 -18.78 23.15 -34.29
C LEU A 126 -18.26 23.74 -32.98
N VAL A 127 -18.23 22.93 -31.92
CA VAL A 127 -17.96 23.36 -30.55
C VAL A 127 -16.51 23.07 -30.17
N ASP A 128 -16.05 21.85 -30.44
CA ASP A 128 -14.69 21.40 -30.19
C ASP A 128 -14.30 20.35 -31.23
N SER A 129 -13.01 20.12 -31.41
CA SER A 129 -12.50 19.07 -32.31
C SER A 129 -11.12 18.62 -31.87
N ILE A 130 -10.85 17.33 -32.01
CA ILE A 130 -9.52 16.74 -31.81
C ILE A 130 -9.25 15.78 -32.97
N GLY A 131 -8.07 15.92 -33.56
CA GLY A 131 -7.58 15.05 -34.59
C GLY A 131 -6.43 14.18 -34.11
N VAL A 132 -6.30 12.99 -34.66
CA VAL A 132 -5.14 12.11 -34.53
C VAL A 132 -4.64 11.81 -35.94
N THR A 133 -3.33 11.74 -36.14
CA THR A 133 -2.76 11.35 -37.44
C THR A 133 -1.68 10.31 -37.29
N ASP A 134 -1.56 9.42 -38.27
CA ASP A 134 -0.50 8.45 -38.45
C ASP A 134 0.66 8.99 -39.33
N GLU A 135 0.57 10.24 -39.79
CA GLU A 135 1.43 10.91 -40.77
C GLU A 135 1.43 10.30 -42.17
N GLY A 136 0.38 9.58 -42.56
CA GLY A 136 0.21 9.12 -43.93
C GLY A 136 0.12 10.28 -44.92
N ALA A 137 0.61 10.02 -46.13
CA ALA A 137 0.84 11.05 -47.13
C ALA A 137 -0.46 11.45 -47.81
N GLY A 138 -1.10 12.48 -47.28
CA GLY A 138 -2.33 13.03 -47.84
C GLY A 138 -3.44 13.17 -46.82
N ASP A 139 -3.31 12.56 -45.64
CA ASP A 139 -4.42 12.43 -44.71
C ASP A 139 -4.90 13.76 -44.13
N HIS A 140 -6.14 13.75 -43.66
CA HIS A 140 -6.91 14.93 -43.36
C HIS A 140 -7.45 14.88 -41.94
N ASN A 141 -7.30 16.00 -41.23
CA ASN A 141 -7.95 16.21 -39.94
C ASN A 141 -8.98 17.32 -40.09
N TYR A 142 -10.18 17.09 -39.61
CA TYR A 142 -11.29 18.00 -39.79
C TYR A 142 -11.47 18.92 -38.57
N GLY A 143 -11.65 20.21 -38.81
CA GLY A 143 -11.91 21.18 -37.74
C GLY A 143 -10.69 22.02 -37.30
N PRO A 144 -10.94 23.09 -36.52
CA PRO A 144 -9.93 24.09 -36.16
C PRO A 144 -9.14 23.74 -34.89
N GLY A 145 -9.39 22.58 -34.31
CA GLY A 145 -8.81 22.15 -33.04
C GLY A 145 -7.38 21.65 -33.17
N VAL A 146 -6.99 20.86 -32.18
CA VAL A 146 -5.64 20.28 -32.09
C VAL A 146 -5.58 19.01 -32.93
N THR A 147 -4.41 18.75 -33.55
CA THR A 147 -4.09 17.44 -34.12
C THR A 147 -2.90 16.86 -33.34
N LEU A 148 -3.07 15.64 -32.82
CA LEU A 148 -2.04 14.90 -32.10
C LEU A 148 -1.31 13.99 -33.11
N ALA A 149 -0.13 14.43 -33.53
CA ALA A 149 0.75 13.65 -34.40
C ALA A 149 1.69 12.75 -33.57
N PRO A 150 2.30 11.72 -34.17
CA PRO A 150 3.40 11.00 -33.54
C PRO A 150 4.47 12.00 -33.07
N PHE A 151 5.15 11.68 -31.98
CA PHE A 151 6.15 12.52 -31.31
C PHE A 151 5.67 13.83 -30.68
N TYR A 152 4.37 14.17 -30.65
CA TYR A 152 3.92 15.42 -30.00
C TYR A 152 4.33 15.51 -28.51
N ASP A 153 4.50 14.36 -27.88
CA ASP A 153 4.93 14.13 -26.50
C ASP A 153 6.29 13.42 -26.40
N GLY A 154 7.02 13.30 -27.51
CA GLY A 154 8.30 12.60 -27.58
C GLY A 154 8.23 11.10 -27.86
N ILE A 155 7.02 10.51 -27.97
CA ILE A 155 6.83 9.09 -28.30
C ILE A 155 6.51 8.92 -29.79
N SER A 156 7.24 8.03 -30.46
CA SER A 156 7.17 7.87 -31.92
C SER A 156 5.93 7.18 -32.47
N PHE A 157 5.09 6.63 -31.60
CA PHE A 157 3.91 5.87 -31.98
C PHE A 157 2.68 6.77 -32.15
N ILE A 158 1.75 6.32 -32.99
CA ILE A 158 0.45 6.97 -33.19
C ILE A 158 -0.30 7.10 -31.85
N VAL A 159 -1.14 8.13 -31.74
CA VAL A 159 -1.88 8.46 -30.52
C VAL A 159 -3.17 7.65 -30.47
N ALA A 160 -3.14 6.52 -29.78
CA ALA A 160 -4.29 5.65 -29.60
C ALA A 160 -5.35 6.20 -28.63
N GLY A 161 -4.98 7.17 -27.79
CA GLY A 161 -5.87 7.82 -26.85
C GLY A 161 -5.17 8.98 -26.14
N ALA A 162 -5.95 9.96 -25.68
CA ALA A 162 -5.43 11.11 -24.95
C ALA A 162 -6.51 11.77 -24.08
N SER A 163 -6.05 12.42 -23.02
CA SER A 163 -6.85 13.12 -22.02
C SER A 163 -6.48 14.59 -21.94
N ARG A 164 -7.46 15.47 -21.75
CA ARG A 164 -7.23 16.87 -21.38
C ARG A 164 -6.87 16.95 -19.89
N VAL A 165 -5.67 17.40 -19.57
CA VAL A 165 -5.21 17.50 -18.17
C VAL A 165 -4.85 18.94 -17.83
N PRO A 166 -5.56 19.60 -16.91
CA PRO A 166 -6.79 19.17 -16.21
C PRO A 166 -8.05 19.17 -17.08
N ASP A 167 -9.12 18.53 -16.59
CA ASP A 167 -10.43 18.47 -17.26
C ASP A 167 -10.93 19.83 -17.74
N GLY A 168 -11.52 19.84 -18.93
CA GLY A 168 -12.11 21.07 -19.50
C GLY A 168 -11.09 22.08 -20.03
N MET A 169 -9.79 21.82 -19.95
CA MET A 169 -8.74 22.72 -20.46
C MET A 169 -8.80 22.81 -21.98
N ASN A 170 -9.07 23.99 -22.54
CA ASN A 170 -9.12 24.20 -24.00
C ASN A 170 -8.44 25.52 -24.39
N THR A 171 -7.12 25.46 -24.54
CA THR A 171 -6.27 26.55 -25.06
C THR A 171 -5.96 26.39 -26.56
N THR A 172 -6.56 25.40 -27.22
CA THR A 172 -6.30 25.03 -28.63
C THR A 172 -4.84 24.63 -28.88
N SER A 173 -4.19 24.03 -27.87
CA SER A 173 -2.79 23.63 -27.91
C SER A 173 -2.65 22.12 -27.68
N VAL A 174 -1.66 21.48 -28.31
CA VAL A 174 -1.28 20.08 -28.00
C VAL A 174 -0.93 19.89 -26.53
N THR A 175 -0.50 20.95 -25.84
CA THR A 175 -0.16 20.93 -24.41
C THR A 175 -1.37 20.78 -23.50
N ASP A 176 -2.60 20.94 -24.01
CA ASP A 176 -3.81 20.61 -23.25
C ASP A 176 -3.97 19.10 -23.07
N TRP A 177 -3.35 18.30 -23.95
CA TRP A 177 -3.55 16.87 -24.07
C TRP A 177 -2.33 16.09 -23.58
N VAL A 178 -2.60 15.03 -22.83
CA VAL A 178 -1.62 14.06 -22.35
C VAL A 178 -2.02 12.70 -22.92
N ARG A 179 -1.07 11.96 -23.50
CA ARG A 179 -1.34 10.64 -24.10
C ARG A 179 -1.79 9.69 -23.01
N ASN A 180 -2.80 8.87 -23.26
CA ASN A 180 -3.20 7.83 -22.31
C ASN A 180 -2.28 6.59 -22.38
N ASP A 181 -2.14 5.84 -21.28
CA ASP A 181 -1.43 4.56 -21.29
C ASP A 181 -2.09 3.58 -22.27
N PHE A 182 -1.33 3.16 -23.27
CA PHE A 182 -1.77 2.21 -24.28
C PHE A 182 -2.14 0.84 -23.68
N HIS A 183 -1.54 0.47 -22.55
CA HIS A 183 -1.79 -0.84 -21.92
C HIS A 183 -3.00 -0.84 -20.97
N GLY A 184 -3.76 0.26 -20.96
CA GLY A 184 -5.05 0.34 -20.29
C GLY A 184 -4.99 0.65 -18.81
N ALA A 185 -3.90 1.21 -18.29
CA ALA A 185 -3.88 1.70 -16.91
C ALA A 185 -5.05 2.67 -16.68
N GLY A 186 -5.81 2.45 -15.61
CA GLY A 186 -7.04 3.17 -15.30
C GLY A 186 -8.32 2.50 -15.83
N MET A 187 -8.21 1.52 -16.74
CA MET A 187 -9.34 0.68 -17.17
C MET A 187 -9.36 -0.65 -16.42
N GLY A 188 -10.52 -0.98 -15.84
CA GLY A 188 -10.70 -2.25 -15.13
C GLY A 188 -10.44 -3.47 -16.02
N GLY A 189 -9.61 -4.39 -15.54
CA GLY A 189 -9.28 -5.65 -16.24
C GLY A 189 -8.00 -5.61 -17.08
N PHE A 190 -7.32 -4.46 -17.13
CA PHE A 190 -6.03 -4.31 -17.80
C PHE A 190 -4.90 -4.16 -16.77
N PRO A 191 -3.74 -4.80 -17.00
CA PRO A 191 -2.60 -4.66 -16.10
C PRO A 191 -1.98 -3.24 -16.14
N GLY A 192 -2.05 -2.55 -17.29
CA GLY A 192 -1.43 -1.24 -17.49
C GLY A 192 0.12 -1.28 -17.51
N THR A 193 0.74 -0.25 -18.08
CA THR A 193 2.20 -0.03 -17.96
C THR A 193 2.54 1.45 -17.83
N ILE A 194 1.71 2.19 -17.09
CA ILE A 194 1.75 3.64 -17.09
C ILE A 194 3.12 4.21 -16.70
N ALA A 195 3.62 5.14 -17.49
CA ALA A 195 4.90 5.82 -17.28
C ALA A 195 4.83 7.27 -17.73
N VAL A 196 5.77 8.11 -17.31
CA VAL A 196 5.85 9.49 -17.82
C VAL A 196 6.16 9.44 -19.33
N PRO A 197 5.45 10.19 -20.19
CA PRO A 197 4.54 11.30 -19.90
C PRO A 197 3.04 10.97 -20.01
N GLU A 198 2.62 9.73 -19.75
CA GLU A 198 1.25 9.25 -19.97
C GLU A 198 0.23 9.73 -18.91
N ALA A 199 -1.05 9.62 -19.24
CA ALA A 199 -2.19 9.76 -18.36
C ALA A 199 -2.90 8.41 -18.17
N TYR A 200 -3.59 8.27 -17.04
CA TYR A 200 -4.50 7.15 -16.83
C TYR A 200 -5.70 7.30 -17.77
N ASN A 201 -6.25 6.16 -18.19
CA ASN A 201 -7.55 6.11 -18.85
C ASN A 201 -8.64 6.23 -17.77
N THR A 202 -9.46 7.28 -17.79
CA THR A 202 -10.35 7.63 -16.67
C THR A 202 -11.83 7.78 -17.07
N PRO A 203 -12.45 6.75 -17.68
CA PRO A 203 -13.82 6.87 -18.15
C PRO A 203 -14.80 7.20 -17.01
N ASP A 204 -15.58 8.28 -17.18
CA ASP A 204 -16.55 8.80 -16.21
C ASP A 204 -15.92 9.34 -14.91
N ALA A 205 -14.62 9.65 -14.93
CA ALA A 205 -13.85 10.14 -13.80
C ALA A 205 -12.92 11.31 -14.20
N PRO A 206 -12.43 12.12 -13.24
CA PRO A 206 -11.50 13.21 -13.55
C PRO A 206 -10.19 12.72 -14.19
N ASN A 207 -9.74 13.40 -15.25
CA ASN A 207 -8.50 13.06 -15.94
C ASN A 207 -7.28 13.22 -15.03
N GLN A 208 -6.37 12.25 -15.11
CA GLN A 208 -5.17 12.21 -14.28
C GLN A 208 -3.91 11.88 -15.10
N ALA A 209 -3.01 12.86 -15.25
CA ALA A 209 -1.65 12.58 -15.72
C ALA A 209 -0.89 11.74 -14.68
N TYR A 210 -0.10 10.78 -15.15
CA TYR A 210 0.81 10.05 -14.29
C TYR A 210 1.92 10.98 -13.82
N SER A 211 2.00 11.15 -12.51
CA SER A 211 3.18 11.68 -11.85
C SER A 211 3.80 10.54 -11.07
N PRO A 212 5.07 10.21 -11.29
CA PRO A 212 5.74 9.28 -10.43
C PRO A 212 5.76 9.88 -9.01
N PRO A 213 5.91 9.02 -8.00
CA PRO A 213 6.06 9.45 -6.62
C PRO A 213 7.33 10.29 -6.52
N PRO A 214 7.41 11.28 -5.61
CA PRO A 214 8.68 11.92 -5.35
C PRO A 214 9.71 10.88 -4.89
N ASP A 215 10.94 11.00 -5.40
CA ASP A 215 12.04 10.13 -4.95
C ASP A 215 12.22 10.25 -3.44
N LEU A 216 12.31 9.11 -2.77
CA LEU A 216 12.56 9.05 -1.35
C LEU A 216 14.02 9.40 -1.09
N THR A 217 14.23 10.30 -0.13
CA THR A 217 15.57 10.61 0.37
C THR A 217 16.12 9.35 1.03
N PRO A 218 17.31 8.87 0.64
CA PRO A 218 17.86 7.64 1.18
C PRO A 218 18.26 7.85 2.64
N MET A 219 18.14 6.81 3.44
CA MET A 219 18.44 6.86 4.87
C MET A 219 19.09 5.55 5.33
N ILE A 220 19.99 5.60 6.32
CA ILE A 220 20.65 4.44 6.90
C ILE A 220 19.62 3.68 7.74
N THR A 221 19.31 2.44 7.39
CA THR A 221 18.24 1.69 8.06
C THR A 221 18.77 0.60 8.98
N GLU A 222 19.93 0.02 8.67
CA GLU A 222 20.52 -1.05 9.46
C GLU A 222 22.04 -1.06 9.30
N PHE A 223 22.75 -1.45 10.35
CA PHE A 223 24.17 -1.75 10.27
C PHE A 223 24.57 -2.79 11.31
N VAL A 224 25.64 -3.52 11.02
CA VAL A 224 26.32 -4.45 11.93
C VAL A 224 27.81 -4.22 11.79
N PHE A 225 28.46 -3.81 12.88
CA PHE A 225 29.91 -3.58 12.94
C PHE A 225 30.66 -4.66 13.70
N SER A 226 30.00 -5.32 14.65
CA SER A 226 30.63 -6.30 15.53
C SER A 226 29.59 -7.31 15.99
N HIS A 227 29.97 -8.57 16.16
CA HIS A 227 29.01 -9.57 16.65
C HIS A 227 29.70 -10.71 17.41
N THR A 228 28.91 -11.57 18.05
CA THR A 228 29.46 -12.75 18.72
C THR A 228 30.12 -13.65 17.67
N GLY A 229 31.45 -13.82 17.75
CA GLY A 229 32.17 -14.76 16.87
C GLY A 229 33.38 -14.13 16.20
N GLN A 230 33.61 -14.50 14.94
CA GLN A 230 34.51 -13.77 14.03
C GLN A 230 33.66 -12.79 13.24
N ASP A 231 34.14 -11.57 13.01
CA ASP A 231 33.37 -10.47 12.40
C ASP A 231 33.30 -10.60 10.86
N ASP A 232 32.71 -11.71 10.41
CA ASP A 232 32.57 -12.10 9.01
C ASP A 232 31.23 -11.63 8.38
N TYR A 233 30.36 -10.97 9.15
CA TYR A 233 29.00 -10.56 8.75
C TYR A 233 28.69 -9.09 9.02
N GLU A 234 29.71 -8.26 8.90
CA GLU A 234 29.63 -6.80 8.95
C GLU A 234 28.91 -6.21 7.74
N PHE A 235 27.98 -5.28 7.91
CA PHE A 235 27.34 -4.59 6.78
C PHE A 235 26.75 -3.23 7.17
N VAL A 236 26.44 -2.44 6.15
CA VAL A 236 25.62 -1.23 6.26
C VAL A 236 24.53 -1.29 5.21
N GLU A 237 23.34 -0.82 5.58
CA GLU A 237 22.14 -0.82 4.75
C GLU A 237 21.52 0.57 4.68
N ILE A 238 21.04 0.92 3.49
CA ILE A 238 20.16 2.08 3.28
C ILE A 238 18.81 1.64 2.74
N VAL A 239 17.79 2.46 3.01
CA VAL A 239 16.49 2.38 2.37
C VAL A 239 16.20 3.66 1.59
N GLY A 240 15.54 3.54 0.44
CA GLY A 240 15.20 4.66 -0.44
C GLY A 240 14.10 4.32 -1.45
N THR A 241 14.05 5.03 -2.57
CA THR A 241 13.18 4.70 -3.70
C THR A 241 13.55 3.29 -4.20
N PRO A 242 12.59 2.35 -4.33
CA PRO A 242 12.81 1.05 -4.95
C PRO A 242 13.39 1.14 -6.35
N LEU A 243 14.31 0.23 -6.66
CA LEU A 243 14.98 0.13 -7.97
C LEU A 243 15.74 1.39 -8.41
N ALA A 244 16.04 2.31 -7.48
CA ALA A 244 16.76 3.55 -7.74
C ALA A 244 18.26 3.40 -7.47
N SER A 245 19.08 4.06 -8.30
CA SER A 245 20.54 4.07 -8.15
C SER A 245 20.99 5.19 -7.22
N TYR A 246 21.81 4.85 -6.22
CA TYR A 246 22.38 5.79 -5.26
C TYR A 246 23.90 5.98 -5.44
N SER A 247 24.42 5.73 -6.65
CA SER A 247 25.85 5.89 -7.00
C SER A 247 26.42 7.32 -6.79
N GLY A 248 25.55 8.33 -6.66
CA GLY A 248 25.93 9.71 -6.33
C GLY A 248 26.20 9.97 -4.84
N TYR A 249 25.91 8.99 -3.98
CA TYR A 249 26.04 9.07 -2.53
C TYR A 249 27.27 8.31 -2.04
N ARG A 250 27.72 8.60 -0.82
CA ARG A 250 28.74 7.83 -0.12
C ARG A 250 28.30 7.57 1.31
N LEU A 251 28.51 6.34 1.76
CA LEU A 251 28.54 5.99 3.17
C LEU A 251 29.97 6.13 3.66
N LEU A 252 30.15 6.95 4.67
CA LEU A 252 31.42 7.15 5.36
C LEU A 252 31.31 6.54 6.75
N MET A 253 32.35 5.86 7.20
CA MET A 253 32.55 5.57 8.62
C MET A 253 33.68 6.44 9.13
N VAL A 254 33.45 7.13 10.24
CA VAL A 254 34.36 8.11 10.83
C VAL A 254 34.72 7.68 12.25
N GLU A 255 36.02 7.58 12.52
CA GLU A 255 36.62 7.26 13.82
C GLU A 255 36.13 8.21 14.92
N GLY A 256 35.82 7.67 16.09
CA GLY A 256 35.33 8.40 17.25
C GLY A 256 36.08 8.10 18.55
N ASP A 257 37.00 7.15 18.59
CA ASP A 257 37.79 6.81 19.75
C ASP A 257 38.88 7.87 20.02
N MET A 258 38.80 8.49 21.21
CA MET A 258 39.79 9.49 21.60
C MET A 258 41.17 8.85 21.77
N GLY A 259 42.09 9.24 20.89
CA GLY A 259 43.47 8.73 20.86
C GLY A 259 43.80 7.88 19.64
N GLU A 260 42.81 7.60 18.77
CA GLU A 260 42.97 6.81 17.54
C GLU A 260 42.74 7.63 16.25
N ASN A 261 42.90 8.98 16.33
CA ASN A 261 42.64 9.98 15.28
C ASN A 261 41.14 10.21 15.01
N PRO A 262 40.37 10.68 16.02
CA PRO A 262 38.96 10.96 15.85
C PRO A 262 38.74 11.93 14.67
N GLY A 263 37.69 11.68 13.88
CA GLY A 263 37.40 12.44 12.66
C GLY A 263 38.03 11.86 11.40
N GLN A 264 38.92 10.87 11.52
CA GLN A 264 39.46 10.15 10.36
C GLN A 264 38.37 9.30 9.67
N ILE A 265 38.34 9.33 8.33
CA ILE A 265 37.48 8.45 7.54
C ILE A 265 38.13 7.06 7.40
N ASP A 266 37.50 6.03 7.93
CA ASP A 266 37.97 4.63 7.87
C ASP A 266 37.27 3.79 6.82
N MET A 267 36.12 4.26 6.34
CA MET A 267 35.40 3.61 5.26
C MET A 267 34.79 4.62 4.30
N VAL A 268 34.85 4.27 3.01
CA VAL A 268 34.08 4.94 1.96
C VAL A 268 33.42 3.88 1.09
N VAL A 269 32.10 3.82 1.12
CA VAL A 269 31.29 2.87 0.32
C VAL A 269 30.36 3.66 -0.59
N GLU A 270 30.23 3.22 -1.84
CA GLU A 270 29.25 3.75 -2.79
C GLU A 270 28.00 2.86 -2.76
N PRO A 271 26.84 3.38 -2.32
CA PRO A 271 25.58 2.66 -2.42
C PRO A 271 25.21 2.36 -3.88
N GLY A 272 24.68 1.16 -4.10
CA GLY A 272 24.27 0.68 -5.42
C GLY A 272 22.82 1.01 -5.75
N THR A 273 22.19 0.09 -6.48
CA THR A 273 20.76 0.13 -6.76
C THR A 273 20.00 -0.60 -5.67
N THR A 274 18.96 0.02 -5.12
CA THR A 274 18.03 -0.61 -4.19
C THR A 274 17.23 -1.73 -4.87
N ASP A 275 16.76 -2.69 -4.08
CA ASP A 275 15.85 -3.73 -4.55
C ASP A 275 14.41 -3.20 -4.75
N ILE A 276 13.49 -4.11 -5.05
CA ILE A 276 12.07 -3.79 -5.28
C ILE A 276 11.34 -3.33 -4.00
N SER A 277 11.91 -3.62 -2.83
CA SER A 277 11.40 -3.19 -1.54
C SER A 277 12.01 -1.87 -1.07
N GLY A 278 13.04 -1.37 -1.76
CA GLY A 278 13.70 -0.11 -1.46
C GLY A 278 15.01 -0.25 -0.69
N PHE A 279 15.50 -1.47 -0.44
CA PHE A 279 16.67 -1.73 0.39
C PHE A 279 17.93 -1.94 -0.44
N TRP A 280 19.06 -1.47 0.06
CA TRP A 280 20.38 -1.80 -0.47
C TRP A 280 21.31 -2.09 0.70
N ALA A 281 21.94 -3.27 0.69
CA ALA A 281 23.00 -3.62 1.63
C ALA A 281 24.36 -3.66 0.94
N SER A 282 25.42 -3.30 1.66
CA SER A 282 26.81 -3.33 1.18
C SER A 282 27.32 -4.71 0.78
N GLY A 283 26.60 -5.78 1.16
CA GLY A 283 27.17 -7.11 1.31
C GLY A 283 28.05 -7.19 2.56
N PHE A 284 28.52 -8.40 2.86
CA PHE A 284 29.32 -8.63 4.08
C PHE A 284 30.77 -8.21 3.89
N PHE A 285 31.25 -7.38 4.82
CA PHE A 285 32.67 -7.16 5.06
C PHE A 285 33.23 -8.27 5.95
N MET A 286 34.56 -8.37 5.98
CA MET A 286 35.28 -9.39 6.74
C MET A 286 36.32 -8.68 7.58
N GLU A 287 36.04 -8.49 8.87
CA GLU A 287 36.92 -7.86 9.86
C GLU A 287 37.49 -6.52 9.34
N THR A 288 36.59 -5.70 8.78
CA THR A 288 36.93 -4.43 8.11
C THR A 288 36.28 -3.24 8.79
N LEU A 289 35.11 -3.40 9.38
CA LEU A 289 34.46 -2.35 10.16
C LEU A 289 35.12 -2.23 11.53
N GLU A 290 34.94 -1.06 12.14
CA GLU A 290 35.58 -0.74 13.41
C GLU A 290 34.73 -1.24 14.58
N ASP A 291 35.35 -1.94 15.53
CA ASP A 291 34.72 -2.41 16.77
C ASP A 291 34.55 -1.30 17.84
N GLY A 292 35.05 -0.08 17.54
CA GLY A 292 35.10 1.07 18.45
C GLY A 292 33.91 2.02 18.34
N ALA A 293 34.08 3.24 18.83
CA ALA A 293 33.06 4.28 18.67
C ALA A 293 33.17 4.88 17.27
N ALA A 294 32.19 4.63 16.41
CA ALA A 294 32.21 5.09 15.03
C ALA A 294 30.99 5.97 14.71
N THR A 295 31.11 6.86 13.73
CA THR A 295 29.98 7.58 13.14
C THR A 295 29.81 7.21 11.67
N LEU A 296 28.64 6.68 11.31
CA LEU A 296 28.21 6.58 9.92
C LEU A 296 27.63 7.90 9.44
N LEU A 297 28.08 8.34 8.26
CA LEU A 297 27.54 9.49 7.54
C LEU A 297 27.12 9.04 6.14
N LEU A 298 25.85 9.24 5.79
CA LEU A 298 25.38 9.16 4.42
C LEU A 298 25.45 10.57 3.82
N VAL A 299 26.27 10.76 2.79
CA VAL A 299 26.53 12.08 2.20
C VAL A 299 26.33 12.07 0.69
N GLU A 300 25.98 13.24 0.14
CA GLU A 300 25.88 13.47 -1.31
C GLU A 300 27.00 14.40 -1.77
N GLY A 301 27.53 14.16 -2.97
CA GLY A 301 28.53 15.05 -3.59
C GLY A 301 29.90 14.99 -2.91
N PHE A 302 30.27 13.83 -2.36
CA PHE A 302 31.54 13.62 -1.67
C PHE A 302 32.75 13.83 -2.59
N THR A 303 33.74 14.59 -2.12
CA THR A 303 35.01 14.88 -2.81
C THR A 303 36.25 14.51 -2.00
N GLY A 304 36.08 13.96 -0.80
CA GLY A 304 37.17 13.52 0.08
C GLY A 304 37.73 12.16 -0.32
N ALA A 305 38.55 11.60 0.56
CA ALA A 305 39.17 10.29 0.41
C ALA A 305 39.23 9.52 1.73
N LEU A 306 39.46 8.21 1.63
CA LEU A 306 39.82 7.37 2.78
C LEU A 306 41.02 7.98 3.51
N SER A 307 40.97 7.93 4.85
CA SER A 307 41.95 8.49 5.78
C SER A 307 42.03 10.02 5.86
N ASP A 308 41.17 10.76 5.15
CA ASP A 308 41.02 12.20 5.39
C ASP A 308 40.52 12.42 6.82
N ASP A 309 41.08 13.43 7.48
CA ASP A 309 40.72 13.83 8.85
C ASP A 309 39.75 15.01 8.78
N LEU A 310 38.53 14.78 9.27
CA LEU A 310 37.42 15.71 9.24
C LEU A 310 37.33 16.62 10.47
N ASP A 311 38.00 16.27 11.57
CA ASP A 311 38.00 16.99 12.85
C ASP A 311 39.45 17.19 13.30
N THR A 312 40.16 18.05 12.56
CA THR A 312 41.62 18.20 12.67
C THR A 312 42.13 18.71 14.02
N ASN A 313 41.21 19.08 14.92
CA ASN A 313 41.51 19.60 16.24
C ASN A 313 40.97 18.72 17.39
N ASP A 314 40.35 17.58 17.06
CA ASP A 314 39.77 16.59 17.96
C ASP A 314 38.76 17.19 18.99
N ASP A 315 37.99 18.22 18.62
CA ASP A 315 37.04 18.89 19.53
C ASP A 315 35.60 18.37 19.46
N GLY A 316 35.33 17.43 18.55
CA GLY A 316 34.02 16.87 18.30
C GLY A 316 33.12 17.71 17.41
N THR A 317 33.72 18.62 16.65
CA THR A 317 33.06 19.37 15.59
C THR A 317 33.82 19.15 14.28
N LEU A 318 33.11 18.72 13.24
CA LEU A 318 33.73 18.58 11.91
C LEU A 318 34.24 19.95 11.41
N ASP A 319 35.54 20.04 11.19
CA ASP A 319 36.25 21.20 10.64
C ASP A 319 36.12 21.28 9.11
N VAL A 320 36.05 20.11 8.45
CA VAL A 320 35.90 19.99 7.01
C VAL A 320 34.78 19.01 6.66
N THR A 321 33.94 19.41 5.72
CA THR A 321 32.83 18.60 5.20
C THR A 321 32.98 18.49 3.69
N PRO A 322 33.78 17.54 3.17
CA PRO A 322 34.04 17.39 1.73
C PRO A 322 32.85 16.74 1.01
N TRP A 323 31.64 17.25 1.23
CA TRP A 323 30.39 16.85 0.60
C TRP A 323 29.48 18.08 0.46
N THR A 324 28.46 17.98 -0.39
CA THR A 324 27.48 19.06 -0.55
C THR A 324 26.36 18.99 0.48
N THR A 325 25.96 17.77 0.84
CA THR A 325 24.81 17.50 1.70
C THR A 325 25.15 16.34 2.65
N LEU A 326 24.91 16.52 3.95
CA LEU A 326 24.77 15.41 4.90
C LEU A 326 23.31 14.97 4.86
N VAL A 327 23.08 13.72 4.52
CA VAL A 327 21.74 13.17 4.22
C VAL A 327 21.17 12.46 5.45
N ASP A 328 21.97 11.59 6.08
CA ASP A 328 21.62 10.86 7.29
C ASP A 328 22.90 10.56 8.09
N SER A 329 22.79 10.31 9.39
CA SER A 329 23.90 9.93 10.24
C SER A 329 23.46 9.13 11.47
N VAL A 330 24.32 8.21 11.92
CA VAL A 330 24.14 7.48 13.17
C VAL A 330 25.52 7.18 13.75
N ALA A 331 25.65 7.20 15.07
CA ALA A 331 26.91 6.91 15.75
C ALA A 331 26.75 5.79 16.77
N THR A 332 27.78 4.95 16.91
CA THR A 332 27.92 3.97 17.98
C THR A 332 28.85 4.52 19.07
N THR A 333 28.72 3.97 20.28
CA THR A 333 29.63 4.29 21.39
C THR A 333 30.44 3.07 21.78
N ASN A 334 31.51 3.25 22.55
CA ASN A 334 32.27 2.13 23.12
C ASN A 334 31.91 1.90 24.60
N SER A 335 32.23 0.71 25.11
CA SER A 335 31.95 0.33 26.51
C SER A 335 32.87 1.01 27.55
N GLY A 336 33.83 1.83 27.11
CA GLY A 336 34.70 2.62 27.97
C GLY A 336 35.78 3.40 27.22
N GLY A 337 35.99 4.65 27.62
CA GLY A 337 36.91 5.56 26.95
C GLY A 337 36.32 6.98 26.92
N ALA A 338 37.09 7.95 26.45
CA ALA A 338 36.49 9.19 25.95
C ALA A 338 36.22 8.97 24.45
N VAL A 339 35.08 9.46 23.96
CA VAL A 339 34.67 9.30 22.56
C VAL A 339 34.22 10.65 22.01
N VAL A 340 34.26 10.75 20.69
CA VAL A 340 33.80 11.87 19.89
C VAL A 340 32.82 11.32 18.87
N LEU A 341 31.61 11.89 18.80
CA LEU A 341 30.57 11.44 17.89
C LEU A 341 30.15 12.60 17.00
N TYR A 342 29.96 12.33 15.71
CA TYR A 342 29.58 13.33 14.72
C TYR A 342 28.11 13.23 14.30
N SER A 343 27.30 12.54 15.10
CA SER A 343 25.85 12.42 14.95
C SER A 343 25.13 12.65 16.29
N SER A 344 23.92 13.21 16.24
CA SER A 344 23.02 13.28 17.39
C SER A 344 22.36 11.94 17.73
N ALA A 345 22.24 11.04 16.75
CA ALA A 345 21.71 9.70 16.92
C ALA A 345 22.83 8.77 17.41
N ALA A 346 23.16 8.85 18.70
CA ALA A 346 24.14 7.99 19.34
C ALA A 346 23.48 6.73 19.90
N VAL A 347 23.61 5.61 19.19
CA VAL A 347 23.16 4.30 19.64
C VAL A 347 24.22 3.65 20.54
N GLY A 348 23.78 2.71 21.38
CA GLY A 348 24.58 2.15 22.47
C GLY A 348 25.85 1.39 22.05
N THR A 349 26.41 0.62 22.98
CA THR A 349 27.82 0.20 22.93
C THR A 349 28.13 -1.07 22.13
N VAL A 350 27.24 -1.61 21.30
CA VAL A 350 27.53 -2.93 20.69
C VAL A 350 26.82 -3.24 19.37
N GLY A 351 27.64 -3.50 18.36
CA GLY A 351 27.45 -4.60 17.40
C GLY A 351 26.57 -4.35 16.19
N GLY A 352 25.52 -3.58 16.33
CA GLY A 352 24.64 -3.22 15.22
C GLY A 352 23.32 -2.68 15.70
N ALA A 353 22.61 -1.96 14.83
CA ALA A 353 21.29 -1.46 15.14
C ALA A 353 20.43 -1.36 13.89
N SER A 354 19.13 -1.53 14.09
CA SER A 354 18.10 -1.40 13.08
C SER A 354 17.15 -0.27 13.44
N ARG A 355 16.86 0.60 12.48
CA ARG A 355 15.81 1.61 12.59
C ARG A 355 14.43 0.95 12.62
N PHE A 356 13.57 1.28 13.57
CA PHE A 356 12.26 0.64 13.69
C PHE A 356 11.14 1.63 14.07
N PRO A 357 10.08 1.76 13.24
CA PRO A 357 9.95 1.22 11.88
C PRO A 357 11.06 1.71 10.93
N TYR A 358 11.35 0.93 9.88
CA TYR A 358 12.47 1.18 8.95
C TYR A 358 12.46 2.57 8.28
N TYR A 359 11.29 3.22 8.24
CA TYR A 359 11.07 4.53 7.60
C TYR A 359 11.04 5.72 8.58
N VAL A 360 11.24 5.50 9.89
CA VAL A 360 11.18 6.56 10.90
C VAL A 360 12.56 7.11 11.17
N ASP A 361 12.75 8.40 10.91
CA ASP A 361 13.98 9.10 11.21
C ASP A 361 13.69 10.45 11.90
N THR A 362 14.04 10.55 13.17
CA THR A 362 13.88 11.75 14.01
C THR A 362 15.24 12.31 14.46
N ASP A 363 16.32 11.88 13.82
CA ASP A 363 17.71 12.16 14.20
C ASP A 363 18.01 11.76 15.67
N SER A 364 17.33 10.72 16.17
CA SER A 364 17.38 10.30 17.57
C SER A 364 17.71 8.82 17.75
N ALA A 365 18.43 8.51 18.83
CA ALA A 365 18.70 7.13 19.23
C ALA A 365 17.42 6.32 19.53
N SER A 366 16.26 6.98 19.76
CA SER A 366 14.98 6.29 19.97
C SER A 366 14.43 5.60 18.72
N ASP A 367 14.93 5.97 17.54
CA ASP A 367 14.50 5.36 16.28
C ASP A 367 15.15 3.99 16.07
N TRP A 368 16.15 3.65 16.88
CA TRP A 368 17.01 2.50 16.71
C TRP A 368 16.77 1.44 17.78
N VAL A 369 16.82 0.20 17.35
CA VAL A 369 16.77 -0.99 18.20
C VAL A 369 18.08 -1.75 17.99
N MET A 370 18.74 -2.12 19.07
CA MET A 370 20.00 -2.86 18.99
C MET A 370 19.75 -4.23 18.33
N ASN A 371 20.62 -4.61 17.40
CA ASN A 371 20.52 -5.91 16.75
C ASN A 371 20.93 -7.04 17.69
N ASP A 372 20.39 -8.22 17.44
CA ASP A 372 20.78 -9.47 18.09
C ASP A 372 22.28 -9.73 17.84
N PRO A 373 23.11 -9.77 18.90
CA PRO A 373 24.55 -9.95 18.75
C PRO A 373 24.94 -11.35 18.28
N ASP A 374 24.04 -12.32 18.32
CA ASP A 374 24.26 -13.69 17.87
C ASP A 374 23.91 -13.90 16.38
N LEU A 375 23.64 -12.81 15.65
CA LEU A 375 23.31 -12.78 14.22
C LEU A 375 22.00 -13.49 13.84
N LEU A 376 21.02 -13.51 14.74
CA LEU A 376 19.69 -14.03 14.42
C LEU A 376 19.08 -13.24 13.25
N GLY A 377 18.69 -13.95 12.20
CA GLY A 377 18.26 -13.36 10.92
C GLY A 377 19.24 -13.64 9.76
N ILE A 378 20.52 -13.90 10.06
CA ILE A 378 21.54 -14.26 9.08
C ILE A 378 21.97 -15.73 9.25
N ILE A 379 22.80 -16.02 10.27
CA ILE A 379 23.29 -17.38 10.59
C ILE A 379 23.02 -17.79 12.04
N GLY A 380 22.65 -16.84 12.90
CA GLY A 380 22.36 -17.06 14.30
C GLY A 380 21.22 -18.04 14.52
N ALA A 381 21.32 -18.85 15.57
CA ALA A 381 20.27 -19.76 15.99
C ALA A 381 19.87 -19.43 17.43
N GLY A 382 18.57 -19.30 17.69
CA GLY A 382 18.07 -18.88 18.99
C GLY A 382 16.70 -18.23 18.88
N GLY A 383 16.21 -17.68 19.99
CA GLY A 383 15.05 -16.79 20.00
C GLY A 383 15.55 -15.36 20.19
N ILE A 384 14.85 -14.41 19.57
CA ILE A 384 15.15 -12.98 19.70
C ILE A 384 14.93 -12.52 21.15
N GLY A 385 15.84 -11.72 21.68
CA GLY A 385 15.65 -11.03 22.95
C GLY A 385 14.45 -10.07 22.91
N SER A 386 13.94 -9.71 24.08
CA SER A 386 12.76 -8.84 24.18
C SER A 386 13.02 -7.39 23.75
N ASP A 387 14.28 -6.99 23.69
CA ASP A 387 14.83 -5.66 23.41
C ASP A 387 15.76 -5.64 22.18
N GLU A 388 15.74 -6.71 21.38
CA GLU A 388 16.60 -6.90 20.22
C GLU A 388 15.82 -6.85 18.90
N ALA A 389 16.51 -6.38 17.86
CA ALA A 389 16.12 -6.49 16.46
C ALA A 389 16.81 -7.68 15.79
N TYR A 390 16.17 -8.24 14.76
CA TYR A 390 16.80 -9.22 13.89
C TYR A 390 17.80 -8.52 12.96
N ASN A 391 18.83 -9.25 12.55
CA ASN A 391 19.73 -8.80 11.50
C ASN A 391 19.12 -9.11 10.12
N THR A 392 18.83 -8.09 9.31
CA THR A 392 17.96 -8.21 8.12
C THR A 392 18.53 -7.59 6.84
N PRO A 393 19.75 -7.97 6.42
CA PRO A 393 20.37 -7.39 5.23
C PRO A 393 19.54 -7.62 3.96
N ALA A 394 19.34 -6.54 3.20
CA ALA A 394 18.47 -6.38 2.05
C ALA A 394 17.03 -6.83 2.30
N ALA A 395 16.49 -6.53 3.49
CA ALA A 395 15.13 -6.88 3.85
C ALA A 395 14.56 -5.88 4.88
N VAL A 396 13.26 -6.01 5.17
CA VAL A 396 12.63 -5.15 6.15
C VAL A 396 13.15 -5.42 7.56
N ASN A 397 13.47 -4.34 8.28
CA ASN A 397 13.85 -4.41 9.69
C ASN A 397 12.76 -5.09 10.52
N ARG A 398 13.17 -6.04 11.36
CA ARG A 398 12.27 -6.78 12.23
C ARG A 398 12.68 -6.71 13.69
N VAL A 399 11.67 -6.77 14.56
CA VAL A 399 11.83 -6.72 16.01
C VAL A 399 10.95 -7.76 16.69
N SER A 400 11.17 -7.98 17.99
CA SER A 400 10.26 -8.80 18.79
C SER A 400 8.85 -8.18 18.86
N ASN A 401 7.84 -9.02 19.10
CA ASN A 401 6.45 -8.57 19.24
C ASN A 401 6.28 -7.51 20.36
N THR A 402 7.11 -7.59 21.42
CA THR A 402 7.10 -6.60 22.51
C THR A 402 7.54 -5.21 22.04
N ILE A 403 8.56 -5.13 21.19
CA ILE A 403 9.05 -3.87 20.64
C ILE A 403 8.07 -3.34 19.59
N TYR A 404 7.56 -4.22 18.73
CA TYR A 404 6.62 -3.87 17.67
C TYR A 404 5.42 -3.07 18.20
N TYR A 405 4.86 -3.48 19.33
CA TYR A 405 3.71 -2.81 19.97
C TYR A 405 4.08 -1.91 21.16
N ALA A 406 5.35 -1.56 21.36
CA ALA A 406 5.78 -0.76 22.52
C ALA A 406 5.13 0.64 22.59
N SER A 407 4.76 1.21 21.44
CA SER A 407 4.09 2.51 21.32
C SER A 407 2.57 2.44 21.47
N VAL A 408 1.98 1.24 21.57
CA VAL A 408 0.54 1.05 21.64
C VAL A 408 -0.02 1.49 22.99
N SER A 409 -1.08 2.31 22.94
CA SER A 409 -1.76 2.86 24.11
C SER A 409 -3.11 2.18 24.33
N THR A 410 -3.19 1.34 25.36
CA THR A 410 -4.38 0.52 25.67
C THR A 410 -5.41 1.24 26.56
N GLY A 411 -5.24 2.54 26.84
CA GLY A 411 -6.02 3.26 27.85
C GLY A 411 -7.49 3.54 27.51
N SER A 412 -7.88 3.47 26.23
CA SER A 412 -9.26 3.60 25.77
C SER A 412 -9.40 3.05 24.35
N ALA A 413 -10.62 2.77 23.89
CA ALA A 413 -10.87 2.28 22.52
C ALA A 413 -10.28 3.22 21.45
N VAL A 414 -10.44 4.53 21.61
CA VAL A 414 -9.91 5.52 20.66
C VAL A 414 -8.38 5.57 20.70
N ALA A 415 -7.80 5.57 21.90
CA ALA A 415 -6.34 5.57 22.04
C ALA A 415 -5.72 4.29 21.45
N LEU A 416 -6.38 3.14 21.68
CA LEU A 416 -5.93 1.86 21.16
C LEU A 416 -6.04 1.82 19.64
N ARG A 417 -7.21 2.16 19.07
CA ARG A 417 -7.42 2.19 17.62
C ARG A 417 -6.36 3.05 16.93
N ASN A 418 -6.17 4.29 17.39
CA ASN A 418 -5.21 5.21 16.80
C ASN A 418 -3.77 4.69 16.91
N SER A 419 -3.34 4.23 18.09
CA SER A 419 -1.96 3.80 18.29
C SER A 419 -1.63 2.47 17.60
N VAL A 420 -2.59 1.54 17.53
CA VAL A 420 -2.42 0.30 16.76
C VAL A 420 -2.40 0.59 15.26
N HIS A 421 -3.30 1.44 14.77
CA HIS A 421 -3.28 1.90 13.38
C HIS A 421 -1.90 2.45 13.02
N GLN A 422 -1.35 3.38 13.82
CA GLN A 422 0.00 3.91 13.61
C GLN A 422 1.10 2.83 13.63
N ALA A 423 1.01 1.82 14.50
CA ALA A 423 2.00 0.75 14.58
C ALA A 423 2.01 -0.16 13.34
N ILE A 424 0.87 -0.35 12.67
CA ILE A 424 0.73 -1.27 11.54
C ILE A 424 0.79 -0.59 10.15
N LEU A 425 0.96 0.74 10.12
CA LEU A 425 1.14 1.52 8.90
C LEU A 425 2.45 1.16 8.16
N GLY A 426 2.49 1.49 6.87
CA GLY A 426 3.75 1.54 6.13
C GLY A 426 4.28 0.18 5.68
N HIS A 427 3.38 -0.73 5.29
CA HIS A 427 3.79 -2.03 4.81
C HIS A 427 4.56 -1.92 3.48
N ILE A 428 5.51 -2.81 3.21
CA ILE A 428 6.23 -2.85 1.94
C ILE A 428 5.38 -3.50 0.86
N LYS A 429 5.17 -2.79 -0.24
CA LYS A 429 4.44 -3.29 -1.40
C LYS A 429 5.32 -4.30 -2.15
N PHE A 430 4.83 -5.52 -2.34
CA PHE A 430 5.35 -6.45 -3.34
C PHE A 430 4.42 -6.45 -4.56
N PRO A 431 4.94 -6.60 -5.79
CA PRO A 431 4.09 -6.73 -6.97
C PRO A 431 3.07 -7.83 -6.78
N TYR A 432 1.88 -7.65 -7.37
CA TYR A 432 0.91 -8.73 -7.36
C TYR A 432 1.50 -9.94 -8.08
N THR A 433 2.00 -9.80 -9.31
CA THR A 433 2.68 -10.91 -10.02
C THR A 433 3.96 -10.41 -10.71
N ASP A 434 5.09 -11.07 -10.47
CA ASP A 434 6.39 -10.73 -11.07
C ASP A 434 7.25 -11.99 -11.27
N THR A 435 8.43 -11.80 -11.88
CA THR A 435 9.52 -12.77 -11.94
C THR A 435 10.48 -12.72 -10.76
N PHE A 436 10.53 -11.59 -10.05
CA PHE A 436 11.14 -11.46 -8.73
C PHE A 436 10.11 -11.80 -7.63
N THR A 437 10.48 -11.62 -6.36
CA THR A 437 9.58 -11.84 -5.22
C THR A 437 8.27 -11.08 -5.42
N ASP A 438 7.15 -11.80 -5.42
CA ASP A 438 5.81 -11.25 -5.54
C ASP A 438 4.86 -11.81 -4.46
N THR A 439 3.58 -11.45 -4.52
CA THR A 439 2.60 -11.97 -3.55
C THR A 439 2.42 -13.50 -3.60
N TRP A 440 2.72 -14.18 -4.72
CA TRP A 440 2.69 -15.65 -4.74
C TRP A 440 3.78 -16.24 -3.86
N ASP A 441 5.01 -15.75 -3.94
CA ASP A 441 6.13 -16.25 -3.15
C ASP A 441 5.87 -16.10 -1.64
N ILE A 442 5.26 -14.97 -1.25
CA ILE A 442 4.88 -14.69 0.13
C ILE A 442 3.75 -15.64 0.55
N LEU A 443 2.67 -15.72 -0.22
CA LEU A 443 1.49 -16.49 0.13
C LEU A 443 1.74 -18.00 0.12
N GLU A 444 2.61 -18.52 -0.75
CA GLU A 444 2.98 -19.94 -0.73
C GLU A 444 3.79 -20.33 0.49
N GLN A 445 4.53 -19.39 1.09
CA GLN A 445 5.17 -19.59 2.38
C GLN A 445 4.18 -19.40 3.53
N ALA A 446 3.31 -18.40 3.44
CA ALA A 446 2.38 -18.03 4.49
C ALA A 446 1.28 -19.10 4.67
N ASP A 447 0.80 -19.68 3.57
CA ASP A 447 -0.22 -20.73 3.53
C ASP A 447 0.42 -22.13 3.31
N GLU A 448 1.71 -22.31 3.63
CA GLU A 448 2.44 -23.57 3.49
C GLU A 448 1.79 -24.69 4.31
N ASN A 449 1.68 -25.89 3.72
CA ASN A 449 1.22 -27.06 4.46
C ASN A 449 2.29 -27.49 5.50
N PRO A 450 2.00 -27.44 6.82
CA PRO A 450 2.95 -27.81 7.86
C PRO A 450 3.42 -29.28 7.77
N SER A 451 2.62 -30.14 7.15
CA SER A 451 2.94 -31.56 6.95
C SER A 451 3.70 -31.82 5.64
N ASN A 452 3.77 -30.85 4.72
CA ASN A 452 4.43 -30.97 3.43
C ASN A 452 4.78 -29.59 2.85
N SER A 453 6.01 -29.14 3.05
CA SER A 453 6.47 -27.81 2.61
C SER A 453 6.47 -27.57 1.09
N SER A 454 6.33 -28.63 0.29
CA SER A 454 6.14 -28.50 -1.18
C SER A 454 4.71 -28.12 -1.57
N ASN A 455 3.80 -28.04 -0.61
CA ASN A 455 2.39 -27.75 -0.82
C ASN A 455 1.93 -26.55 0.00
N ILE A 456 0.80 -25.97 -0.42
CA ILE A 456 -0.01 -25.04 0.36
C ILE A 456 -1.24 -25.76 0.92
N ILE A 457 -1.91 -25.13 1.88
CA ILE A 457 -3.29 -25.45 2.30
C ILE A 457 -4.19 -24.31 1.87
N ASP A 458 -5.19 -24.60 1.04
CA ASP A 458 -6.12 -23.55 0.59
C ASP A 458 -7.12 -23.15 1.69
N VAL A 459 -7.48 -21.87 1.72
CA VAL A 459 -8.26 -21.26 2.82
C VAL A 459 -9.68 -21.82 2.96
N TYR A 460 -10.39 -22.13 1.86
CA TYR A 460 -11.80 -22.52 1.94
C TYR A 460 -12.04 -24.02 1.84
N LYS A 461 -11.39 -24.71 0.92
CA LYS A 461 -11.58 -26.15 0.71
C LYS A 461 -10.67 -26.99 1.60
N ASN A 462 -9.67 -26.39 2.25
CA ASN A 462 -8.69 -27.06 3.11
C ASN A 462 -7.92 -28.18 2.39
N GLU A 463 -7.83 -28.09 1.07
CA GLU A 463 -7.12 -29.03 0.20
C GLU A 463 -5.63 -28.70 0.16
N SER A 464 -4.81 -29.73 0.04
CA SER A 464 -3.38 -29.55 -0.10
C SER A 464 -2.95 -29.57 -1.56
N TYR A 465 -2.50 -28.42 -2.06
CA TYR A 465 -2.04 -28.26 -3.43
C TYR A 465 -0.53 -28.12 -3.51
N ALA A 466 0.09 -28.71 -4.53
CA ALA A 466 1.51 -28.45 -4.81
C ALA A 466 1.73 -26.99 -5.19
N LYS A 467 2.77 -26.37 -4.65
CA LYS A 467 3.22 -25.00 -4.98
C LYS A 467 3.56 -24.90 -6.47
N GLN A 468 3.05 -23.89 -7.15
CA GLN A 468 3.19 -23.66 -8.59
C GLN A 468 3.30 -22.18 -9.00
N GLY A 469 3.21 -21.25 -8.05
CA GLY A 469 3.15 -19.82 -8.29
C GLY A 469 1.92 -19.41 -9.12
N GLY A 470 2.05 -18.28 -9.81
CA GLY A 470 1.02 -17.74 -10.70
C GLY A 470 0.78 -18.53 -11.98
N GLY A 471 -0.43 -18.38 -12.55
CA GLY A 471 -0.80 -18.96 -13.85
C GLY A 471 -1.23 -20.43 -13.81
N ASN A 472 -1.54 -20.97 -12.63
CA ASN A 472 -2.05 -22.33 -12.47
C ASN A 472 -3.59 -22.42 -12.58
N SER A 473 -4.16 -23.62 -12.50
CA SER A 473 -5.58 -23.89 -12.76
C SER A 473 -6.38 -24.49 -11.59
N PHE A 474 -5.82 -24.50 -10.38
CA PHE A 474 -6.45 -25.17 -9.24
C PHE A 474 -6.47 -24.32 -7.97
N TYR A 475 -5.59 -23.33 -7.81
CA TYR A 475 -5.78 -22.26 -6.83
C TYR A 475 -5.48 -20.87 -7.41
N ASN A 476 -6.09 -19.85 -6.81
CA ASN A 476 -5.79 -18.46 -7.06
C ASN A 476 -5.69 -17.68 -5.74
N ARG A 477 -5.44 -16.37 -5.84
CA ARG A 477 -5.44 -15.48 -4.68
C ARG A 477 -6.86 -14.98 -4.43
N GLU A 478 -7.28 -15.12 -3.20
CA GLU A 478 -8.53 -14.62 -2.65
C GLU A 478 -8.27 -13.32 -1.91
N HIS A 479 -8.94 -12.26 -2.32
CA HIS A 479 -8.99 -10.98 -1.61
C HIS A 479 -10.10 -11.05 -0.56
N THR A 480 -9.80 -11.45 0.69
CA THR A 480 -10.85 -11.58 1.72
C THR A 480 -11.65 -10.29 1.91
N TRP A 481 -11.00 -9.12 1.88
CA TRP A 481 -11.67 -7.88 1.50
C TRP A 481 -11.77 -7.79 -0.03
N ALA A 482 -12.94 -8.05 -0.61
CA ALA A 482 -13.08 -8.10 -2.06
C ALA A 482 -12.69 -6.76 -2.71
N LYS A 483 -11.69 -6.80 -3.59
CA LYS A 483 -11.07 -5.62 -4.21
C LYS A 483 -12.03 -4.66 -4.92
N SER A 484 -13.17 -5.17 -5.39
CA SER A 484 -14.23 -4.35 -6.01
C SER A 484 -14.83 -3.30 -5.08
N TYR A 485 -14.54 -3.35 -3.77
CA TYR A 485 -15.02 -2.41 -2.77
C TYR A 485 -13.88 -1.53 -2.24
N GLY A 486 -13.36 -0.65 -3.10
CA GLY A 486 -12.41 0.40 -2.73
C GLY A 486 -11.12 0.40 -3.54
N PHE A 487 -10.65 -0.75 -4.02
CA PHE A 487 -9.35 -0.88 -4.68
C PHE A 487 -9.35 -1.90 -5.84
N PRO A 488 -10.21 -1.72 -6.88
CA PRO A 488 -10.35 -2.69 -7.97
C PRO A 488 -9.09 -2.84 -8.86
N ASP A 489 -8.18 -1.86 -8.85
CA ASP A 489 -7.05 -1.75 -9.77
C ASP A 489 -5.71 -2.07 -9.08
N ASP A 490 -4.86 -2.79 -9.80
CA ASP A 490 -3.51 -3.13 -9.37
C ASP A 490 -2.53 -2.09 -9.92
N ASN A 491 -2.40 -0.96 -9.23
CA ASN A 491 -1.47 0.11 -9.60
C ASN A 491 -0.47 0.39 -8.47
N ASP A 492 0.51 1.27 -8.72
CA ASP A 492 1.62 1.55 -7.78
C ASP A 492 1.18 2.01 -6.40
N ASP A 493 0.01 2.63 -6.29
CA ASP A 493 -0.53 3.22 -5.07
C ASP A 493 -1.53 2.29 -4.36
N ALA A 494 -1.88 1.15 -4.98
CA ALA A 494 -2.86 0.18 -4.49
C ALA A 494 -2.30 -0.70 -3.36
N MET A 495 -1.82 -0.11 -2.27
CA MET A 495 -1.32 -0.82 -1.09
C MET A 495 -2.25 -1.96 -0.62
N PRO A 496 -3.58 -1.76 -0.44
CA PRO A 496 -4.46 -2.85 -0.01
C PRO A 496 -4.59 -3.97 -1.03
N TYR A 497 -4.30 -3.75 -2.31
CA TYR A 497 -4.43 -4.78 -3.34
C TYR A 497 -3.43 -5.93 -3.13
N THR A 498 -2.25 -5.63 -2.60
CA THR A 498 -1.12 -6.56 -2.45
C THR A 498 -0.85 -6.94 -1.00
N ASP A 499 -1.72 -6.55 -0.06
CA ASP A 499 -1.55 -6.83 1.36
C ASP A 499 -1.81 -8.32 1.69
N CYS A 500 -0.74 -9.06 2.01
CA CYS A 500 -0.81 -10.49 2.28
C CYS A 500 -1.44 -10.83 3.64
N HIS A 501 -1.77 -9.88 4.52
CA HIS A 501 -2.57 -10.18 5.72
C HIS A 501 -4.03 -10.51 5.40
N HIS A 502 -4.53 -10.08 4.24
CA HIS A 502 -5.90 -10.36 3.79
C HIS A 502 -5.98 -11.16 2.48
N LEU A 503 -4.92 -11.18 1.66
CA LEU A 503 -4.82 -12.13 0.54
C LEU A 503 -4.63 -13.55 1.07
N ARG A 504 -5.26 -14.54 0.44
CA ARG A 504 -5.15 -15.97 0.81
C ARG A 504 -5.09 -16.85 -0.44
N LEU A 505 -4.39 -18.00 -0.40
CA LEU A 505 -4.50 -18.98 -1.47
C LEU A 505 -5.79 -19.79 -1.35
N CYS A 506 -6.55 -19.88 -2.44
CA CYS A 506 -7.89 -20.46 -2.45
C CYS A 506 -8.12 -21.33 -3.68
N ASP A 507 -8.85 -22.45 -3.54
CA ASP A 507 -9.39 -23.18 -4.68
C ASP A 507 -10.19 -22.23 -5.60
N ILE A 508 -9.90 -22.27 -6.91
CA ILE A 508 -10.48 -21.33 -7.89
C ILE A 508 -12.01 -21.39 -7.90
N GLY A 509 -12.60 -22.57 -7.73
CA GLY A 509 -14.05 -22.74 -7.72
C GLY A 509 -14.70 -22.19 -6.45
N TYR A 510 -14.01 -22.26 -5.31
CA TYR A 510 -14.49 -21.71 -4.04
C TYR A 510 -14.37 -20.19 -4.04
N ASN A 511 -13.26 -19.66 -4.55
CA ASN A 511 -13.08 -18.22 -4.76
C ASN A 511 -14.16 -17.68 -5.71
N SER A 512 -14.38 -18.33 -6.86
CA SER A 512 -15.41 -17.91 -7.83
C SER A 512 -16.83 -17.91 -7.24
N ASP A 513 -17.16 -18.88 -6.38
CA ASP A 513 -18.48 -18.94 -5.73
C ASP A 513 -18.66 -17.85 -4.67
N ARG A 514 -17.58 -17.49 -3.98
CA ARG A 514 -17.55 -16.34 -3.05
C ARG A 514 -17.73 -15.04 -3.82
N GLY A 515 -16.99 -14.87 -4.92
CA GLY A 515 -16.97 -13.65 -5.73
C GLY A 515 -16.66 -12.42 -4.87
N ASN A 516 -17.64 -11.53 -4.71
CA ASN A 516 -17.56 -10.36 -3.85
C ASN A 516 -18.71 -10.30 -2.83
N ALA A 517 -19.30 -11.45 -2.46
CA ALA A 517 -20.30 -11.48 -1.41
C ALA A 517 -19.68 -11.10 -0.04
N PRO A 518 -20.37 -10.30 0.79
CA PRO A 518 -20.02 -10.12 2.19
C PRO A 518 -20.00 -11.45 2.95
N PHE A 519 -19.08 -11.58 3.90
CA PHE A 519 -19.10 -12.71 4.82
C PHE A 519 -20.26 -12.60 5.81
N ASN A 520 -21.03 -13.67 5.93
CA ASN A 520 -22.14 -13.77 6.87
C ASN A 520 -22.55 -15.23 7.06
N ASP A 521 -23.33 -15.52 8.11
CA ASP A 521 -24.02 -16.81 8.25
C ASP A 521 -25.02 -17.00 7.10
N CYS A 522 -25.04 -18.18 6.50
CA CYS A 522 -25.75 -18.46 5.26
C CYS A 522 -26.69 -19.68 5.41
N PRO A 523 -27.78 -19.56 6.20
CA PRO A 523 -28.68 -20.67 6.44
C PRO A 523 -29.48 -21.04 5.18
N GLY A 524 -29.37 -22.31 4.76
CA GLY A 524 -30.09 -22.82 3.59
C GLY A 524 -29.41 -22.55 2.25
N CYS A 525 -28.15 -22.09 2.30
CA CYS A 525 -27.30 -21.85 1.15
C CYS A 525 -26.72 -23.14 0.55
N THR A 526 -26.00 -23.01 -0.55
CA THR A 526 -25.38 -24.14 -1.25
C THR A 526 -24.09 -24.56 -0.55
N GLU A 527 -23.92 -25.86 -0.32
CA GLU A 527 -22.77 -26.43 0.38
C GLU A 527 -21.52 -26.49 -0.51
N ARG A 528 -20.38 -26.12 0.08
CA ARG A 528 -19.03 -26.30 -0.45
C ARG A 528 -18.18 -27.02 0.61
N THR A 529 -18.03 -28.32 0.43
CA THR A 529 -17.42 -29.24 1.41
C THR A 529 -15.92 -29.06 1.56
N THR A 530 -15.39 -29.14 2.78
CA THR A 530 -13.94 -29.17 2.98
C THR A 530 -13.34 -30.57 2.88
N THR A 531 -12.04 -30.62 2.63
CA THR A 531 -11.24 -31.85 2.74
C THR A 531 -10.55 -31.94 4.09
N ILE A 532 -10.21 -33.15 4.51
CA ILE A 532 -9.54 -33.37 5.80
C ILE A 532 -8.03 -33.19 5.60
N ASN A 533 -7.48 -32.12 6.15
CA ASN A 533 -6.05 -31.87 6.24
C ASN A 533 -5.71 -31.29 7.62
N ASN A 534 -4.52 -31.64 8.13
CA ASN A 534 -4.02 -31.19 9.44
C ASN A 534 -4.97 -31.43 10.63
N GLY A 535 -5.87 -32.41 10.52
CA GLY A 535 -6.83 -32.75 11.56
C GLY A 535 -8.14 -31.97 11.53
N PHE A 536 -8.29 -31.05 10.58
CA PHE A 536 -9.47 -30.21 10.41
C PHE A 536 -10.16 -30.47 9.06
N GLY A 537 -11.42 -30.04 8.94
CA GLY A 537 -12.24 -30.17 7.74
C GLY A 537 -12.99 -31.50 7.64
N GLY A 538 -13.53 -31.79 6.45
CA GLY A 538 -14.31 -32.98 6.16
C GLY A 538 -15.83 -32.81 6.40
N PRO A 539 -16.56 -33.94 6.49
CA PRO A 539 -18.02 -33.92 6.58
C PRO A 539 -18.55 -33.08 7.75
N GLY A 540 -19.45 -32.14 7.46
CA GLY A 540 -20.04 -31.24 8.45
C GLY A 540 -19.20 -29.99 8.75
N GLN A 541 -18.02 -29.86 8.14
CA GLN A 541 -17.20 -28.66 8.13
C GLN A 541 -17.24 -28.10 6.71
N SER A 542 -18.08 -27.11 6.46
CA SER A 542 -18.37 -26.69 5.09
C SER A 542 -18.57 -25.19 5.01
N ASN A 543 -18.26 -24.67 3.83
CA ASN A 543 -18.59 -23.31 3.44
C ASN A 543 -20.00 -23.31 2.84
N TRP A 544 -20.67 -22.17 2.90
CA TRP A 544 -22.02 -22.00 2.41
C TRP A 544 -22.16 -20.71 1.64
N PHE A 545 -22.79 -20.75 0.46
CA PHE A 545 -22.93 -19.56 -0.39
C PHE A 545 -24.28 -19.53 -1.11
N ASP A 546 -24.80 -18.33 -1.36
CA ASP A 546 -26.05 -18.10 -2.11
C ASP A 546 -25.87 -17.20 -3.35
N GLY A 547 -24.64 -16.76 -3.65
CA GLY A 547 -24.28 -16.05 -4.88
C GLY A 547 -23.19 -15.01 -4.65
N SER A 548 -22.95 -14.14 -5.64
CA SER A 548 -22.01 -13.02 -5.56
C SER A 548 -22.73 -11.67 -5.46
N GLY A 549 -22.03 -10.64 -4.97
CA GLY A 549 -22.57 -9.30 -4.79
C GLY A 549 -23.21 -9.07 -3.42
N THR A 550 -23.55 -7.81 -3.15
CA THR A 550 -23.90 -7.34 -1.79
C THR A 550 -25.22 -7.88 -1.24
N GLY A 551 -26.09 -8.42 -2.10
CA GLY A 551 -27.35 -9.06 -1.70
C GLY A 551 -27.20 -10.54 -1.30
N ASN A 552 -26.01 -11.10 -1.41
CA ASN A 552 -25.69 -12.50 -1.16
C ASN A 552 -24.68 -12.61 0.00
N ASN A 553 -24.39 -13.83 0.43
CA ASN A 553 -23.62 -14.17 1.61
C ASN A 553 -22.65 -15.32 1.30
N PHE A 554 -21.48 -15.28 1.94
CA PHE A 554 -20.56 -16.41 2.01
C PHE A 554 -20.24 -16.71 3.48
N GLU A 555 -20.58 -17.92 3.93
CA GLU A 555 -20.20 -18.45 5.23
C GLU A 555 -18.99 -19.36 5.08
N VAL A 556 -17.93 -19.10 5.81
CA VAL A 556 -16.77 -20.01 5.86
C VAL A 556 -17.00 -21.11 6.90
N TRP A 557 -16.35 -22.25 6.70
CA TRP A 557 -16.36 -23.33 7.68
C TRP A 557 -15.78 -22.91 9.04
N ASP A 558 -16.24 -23.55 10.13
CA ASP A 558 -16.08 -23.03 11.49
C ASP A 558 -14.61 -22.78 11.91
N HIS A 559 -13.66 -23.57 11.40
CA HIS A 559 -12.22 -23.46 11.72
C HIS A 559 -11.49 -22.35 10.95
N ARG A 560 -12.18 -21.60 10.08
CA ARG A 560 -11.63 -20.44 9.37
C ARG A 560 -12.42 -19.17 9.62
N LYS A 561 -13.43 -19.21 10.50
CA LYS A 561 -14.28 -18.06 10.81
C LYS A 561 -13.46 -16.95 11.47
N GLY A 562 -12.57 -17.31 12.39
CA GLY A 562 -11.71 -16.39 13.12
C GLY A 562 -10.64 -15.77 12.23
N ASP A 563 -9.98 -16.60 11.43
CA ASP A 563 -8.97 -16.21 10.44
C ASP A 563 -9.48 -15.11 9.49
N ILE A 564 -10.65 -15.36 8.91
CA ILE A 564 -11.27 -14.43 7.96
C ILE A 564 -11.75 -13.17 8.67
N ALA A 565 -12.32 -13.31 9.88
CA ALA A 565 -12.70 -12.17 10.70
C ALA A 565 -11.50 -11.27 11.00
N ARG A 566 -10.35 -11.83 11.40
CA ARG A 566 -9.15 -11.06 11.73
C ARG A 566 -8.49 -10.43 10.52
N SER A 567 -8.52 -11.06 9.34
CA SER A 567 -8.11 -10.41 8.09
C SER A 567 -9.02 -9.22 7.76
N MET A 568 -10.34 -9.34 7.94
CA MET A 568 -11.30 -8.27 7.66
C MET A 568 -11.21 -7.11 8.67
N LEU A 569 -11.09 -7.41 9.97
CA LEU A 569 -10.87 -6.41 11.03
C LEU A 569 -9.55 -5.67 10.81
N TYR A 570 -8.49 -6.39 10.41
CA TYR A 570 -7.21 -5.78 10.07
C TYR A 570 -7.35 -4.77 8.93
N MET A 571 -8.07 -5.09 7.85
CA MET A 571 -8.24 -4.17 6.73
C MET A 571 -8.92 -2.86 7.15
N ASP A 572 -9.94 -2.93 8.02
CA ASP A 572 -10.61 -1.75 8.59
C ASP A 572 -9.71 -0.91 9.49
N LEU A 573 -8.82 -1.56 10.26
CA LEU A 573 -7.92 -0.85 11.16
C LEU A 573 -6.67 -0.30 10.44
N ARG A 574 -6.15 -1.02 9.44
CA ARG A 574 -4.95 -0.63 8.70
C ARG A 574 -5.23 0.53 7.76
N TYR A 575 -6.37 0.52 7.07
CA TYR A 575 -6.70 1.48 6.02
C TYR A 575 -7.74 2.48 6.50
N GLU A 576 -7.32 3.47 7.29
CA GLU A 576 -8.20 4.57 7.74
C GLU A 576 -8.12 5.81 6.81
N GLY A 577 -7.55 5.64 5.62
CA GLY A 577 -7.17 6.71 4.70
C GLY A 577 -5.88 7.41 5.11
N GLY A 578 -5.60 8.57 4.49
CA GLY A 578 -4.39 9.34 4.74
C GLY A 578 -3.27 9.02 3.76
N MET A 579 -2.03 9.23 4.17
CA MET A 579 -0.85 9.06 3.33
C MET A 579 0.01 7.90 3.83
N HIS A 580 0.46 7.04 2.93
CA HIS A 580 1.43 6.00 3.25
C HIS A 580 2.72 6.66 3.79
N PRO A 581 3.23 6.29 4.98
CA PRO A 581 4.26 7.04 5.69
C PRO A 581 5.63 7.07 5.00
N PHE A 582 5.94 6.04 4.21
CA PHE A 582 7.17 5.96 3.44
C PHE A 582 6.99 6.38 1.97
N ARG A 583 6.06 5.74 1.25
CA ARG A 583 5.82 5.94 -0.19
C ARG A 583 5.09 7.23 -0.57
N MET A 584 4.44 7.91 0.39
CA MET A 584 3.73 9.19 0.16
C MET A 584 2.60 9.12 -0.88
N PHE A 585 1.86 8.00 -0.94
CA PHE A 585 0.61 7.90 -1.69
C PHE A 585 -0.61 8.01 -0.80
N SER A 586 -1.74 8.43 -1.36
CA SER A 586 -3.01 8.40 -0.65
C SER A 586 -3.50 6.95 -0.51
N GLU A 587 -3.89 6.56 0.69
CA GLU A 587 -4.52 5.27 0.97
C GLU A 587 -6.04 5.41 1.03
N PRO A 588 -6.82 4.34 0.69
CA PRO A 588 -8.27 4.34 0.91
C PRO A 588 -8.61 4.30 2.40
N ASN A 589 -9.84 4.70 2.71
CA ASN A 589 -10.46 4.44 4.01
C ASN A 589 -11.42 3.24 3.87
N LEU A 590 -11.03 2.08 4.39
CA LEU A 590 -11.82 0.86 4.38
C LEU A 590 -12.57 0.73 5.71
N GLU A 591 -13.90 0.61 5.68
CA GLU A 591 -14.72 0.56 6.89
C GLU A 591 -15.66 -0.65 6.90
N LEU A 592 -15.62 -1.43 7.98
CA LEU A 592 -16.59 -2.50 8.22
C LEU A 592 -17.97 -1.93 8.56
N THR A 593 -19.03 -2.48 7.96
CA THR A 593 -20.40 -1.99 8.17
C THR A 593 -21.44 -3.09 8.30
N ASP A 594 -22.39 -2.90 9.22
CA ASP A 594 -23.59 -3.74 9.32
C ASP A 594 -24.69 -3.30 8.31
N MET A 595 -24.48 -2.19 7.59
CA MET A 595 -25.44 -1.63 6.63
C MET A 595 -25.07 -2.01 5.20
N VAL A 596 -25.62 -3.13 4.71
CA VAL A 596 -25.42 -3.64 3.34
C VAL A 596 -25.61 -2.58 2.26
N ALA A 597 -26.52 -1.62 2.46
CA ALA A 597 -26.77 -0.54 1.51
C ALA A 597 -25.56 0.39 1.27
N GLN A 598 -24.60 0.46 2.20
CA GLN A 598 -23.36 1.23 2.04
C GLN A 598 -22.30 0.50 1.20
N ILE A 599 -22.39 -0.82 1.11
CA ILE A 599 -21.43 -1.64 0.35
C ILE A 599 -21.73 -1.42 -1.13
N GLN A 600 -20.84 -0.71 -1.83
CA GLN A 600 -20.99 -0.33 -3.22
C GLN A 600 -19.67 -0.56 -3.96
N THR A 601 -19.74 -1.13 -5.16
CA THR A 601 -18.55 -1.33 -5.97
C THR A 601 -17.95 0.00 -6.39
N THR A 602 -16.62 0.12 -6.36
CA THR A 602 -15.91 1.25 -6.94
C THR A 602 -15.42 0.89 -8.34
N GLY A 603 -15.46 1.85 -9.26
CA GLY A 603 -14.97 1.67 -10.64
C GLY A 603 -13.45 1.73 -10.73
N THR A 604 -12.82 2.50 -9.84
CA THR A 604 -11.37 2.67 -9.70
C THR A 604 -10.95 2.67 -8.23
N ASN A 605 -9.64 2.65 -7.97
CA ASN A 605 -9.09 2.84 -6.62
C ASN A 605 -9.55 4.18 -6.02
N THR A 606 -10.15 4.13 -4.83
CA THR A 606 -10.66 5.33 -4.15
C THR A 606 -9.70 5.84 -3.09
N THR A 607 -9.65 7.15 -2.88
CA THR A 607 -9.06 7.78 -1.70
C THR A 607 -10.11 8.11 -0.63
N GLY A 608 -11.39 7.80 -0.92
CA GLY A 608 -12.53 7.99 -0.03
C GLY A 608 -12.86 6.74 0.79
N THR A 609 -14.03 6.77 1.45
CA THR A 609 -14.50 5.63 2.24
C THR A 609 -15.15 4.57 1.36
N ALA A 610 -14.67 3.34 1.46
CA ALA A 610 -15.30 2.15 0.90
C ALA A 610 -15.71 1.19 2.02
N TYR A 611 -16.84 0.52 1.84
CA TYR A 611 -17.43 -0.31 2.88
C TYR A 611 -17.51 -1.78 2.45
N LEU A 612 -17.26 -2.71 3.37
CA LEU A 612 -17.50 -4.14 3.19
C LEU A 612 -17.67 -4.83 4.55
N GLY A 613 -18.26 -6.03 4.57
CA GLY A 613 -18.20 -6.94 5.71
C GLY A 613 -19.16 -6.58 6.84
N LEU A 614 -19.94 -7.56 7.28
CA LEU A 614 -20.88 -7.38 8.39
C LEU A 614 -20.14 -7.43 9.72
N ARG A 615 -19.77 -6.25 10.22
CA ARG A 615 -18.91 -6.07 11.40
C ARG A 615 -19.33 -6.95 12.57
N GLN A 616 -20.62 -6.99 12.92
CA GLN A 616 -21.08 -7.78 14.06
C GLN A 616 -20.84 -9.28 13.85
N THR A 617 -21.14 -9.79 12.66
CA THR A 617 -20.91 -11.21 12.32
C THR A 617 -19.42 -11.55 12.41
N LEU A 618 -18.55 -10.68 11.91
CA LEU A 618 -17.10 -10.87 11.97
C LEU A 618 -16.58 -10.87 13.42
N LEU A 619 -17.12 -9.99 14.28
CA LEU A 619 -16.77 -9.99 15.72
C LEU A 619 -17.22 -11.27 16.43
N ASP A 620 -18.42 -11.76 16.11
CA ASP A 620 -18.94 -13.02 16.65
C ASP A 620 -18.09 -14.22 16.21
N TRP A 621 -17.67 -14.23 14.94
CA TRP A 621 -16.77 -15.24 14.39
C TRP A 621 -15.37 -15.20 15.01
N HIS A 622 -14.78 -14.00 15.15
CA HIS A 622 -13.51 -13.80 15.85
C HIS A 622 -13.54 -14.35 17.29
N ALA A 623 -14.65 -14.12 18.01
CA ALA A 623 -14.80 -14.63 19.38
C ALA A 623 -15.04 -16.15 19.44
N ALA A 624 -15.67 -16.74 18.42
CA ALA A 624 -15.99 -18.16 18.38
C ALA A 624 -14.79 -19.04 17.97
N ASP A 625 -13.86 -18.50 17.17
CA ASP A 625 -12.71 -19.21 16.59
C ASP A 625 -11.38 -18.50 16.96
N PRO A 626 -10.74 -18.90 18.09
CA PRO A 626 -9.53 -18.28 18.60
C PRO A 626 -8.29 -18.50 17.72
N VAL A 627 -7.34 -17.57 17.80
CA VAL A 627 -6.06 -17.64 17.07
C VAL A 627 -5.27 -18.93 17.38
N ASP A 628 -4.87 -19.65 16.35
CA ASP A 628 -4.05 -20.85 16.45
C ASP A 628 -2.59 -20.65 16.00
N ASP A 629 -1.80 -21.73 16.01
CA ASP A 629 -0.38 -21.68 15.63
C ASP A 629 -0.18 -21.48 14.12
N GLU A 630 -1.11 -21.95 13.28
CA GLU A 630 -1.06 -21.78 11.83
C GLU A 630 -1.20 -20.30 11.49
N GLU A 631 -2.17 -19.62 12.11
CA GLU A 631 -2.39 -18.20 11.88
C GLU A 631 -1.23 -17.32 12.42
N ARG A 632 -0.65 -17.67 13.57
CA ARG A 632 0.56 -16.99 14.08
C ARG A 632 1.75 -17.16 13.15
N ALA A 633 1.98 -18.38 12.65
CA ALA A 633 3.06 -18.65 11.70
C ALA A 633 2.87 -17.86 10.40
N ARG A 634 1.63 -17.78 9.91
CA ARG A 634 1.28 -16.97 8.75
C ARG A 634 1.54 -15.48 8.96
N ASN A 635 1.08 -14.92 10.09
CA ASN A 635 1.31 -13.52 10.44
C ASN A 635 2.81 -13.19 10.48
N GLU A 636 3.62 -14.11 11.01
CA GLU A 636 5.08 -14.00 11.03
C GLU A 636 5.70 -14.05 9.63
N VAL A 637 5.22 -14.92 8.72
CA VAL A 637 5.71 -14.93 7.33
C VAL A 637 5.42 -13.59 6.65
N VAL A 638 4.18 -13.10 6.73
CA VAL A 638 3.82 -11.82 6.08
C VAL A 638 4.62 -10.66 6.67
N TYR A 639 4.81 -10.63 7.99
CA TYR A 639 5.63 -9.63 8.67
C TYR A 639 7.07 -9.56 8.13
N ARG A 640 7.67 -10.72 7.82
CA ARG A 640 9.05 -10.78 7.31
C ARG A 640 9.24 -10.17 5.93
N TYR A 641 8.17 -10.09 5.15
CA TYR A 641 8.19 -9.45 3.85
C TYR A 641 7.70 -8.02 3.94
N GLN A 642 6.51 -7.82 4.50
CA GLN A 642 5.81 -6.55 4.44
C GLN A 642 6.07 -5.60 5.61
N GLY A 643 6.77 -6.04 6.65
CA GLY A 643 7.17 -5.19 7.78
C GLY A 643 6.07 -4.83 8.77
N ASN A 644 4.82 -5.19 8.47
CA ASN A 644 3.69 -4.96 9.37
C ASN A 644 3.02 -6.26 9.83
N ARG A 645 2.27 -6.19 10.93
CA ARG A 645 1.63 -7.35 11.58
C ARG A 645 0.13 -7.16 11.67
N ASN A 646 -0.63 -8.25 11.58
CA ASN A 646 -2.05 -8.26 11.92
C ASN A 646 -2.20 -8.24 13.45
N PRO A 647 -2.65 -7.12 14.05
CA PRO A 647 -2.69 -6.97 15.49
C PRO A 647 -3.77 -7.84 16.13
N PHE A 648 -4.76 -8.30 15.39
CA PHE A 648 -5.80 -9.17 15.93
C PHE A 648 -5.38 -10.64 16.01
N VAL A 649 -4.28 -11.01 15.33
CA VAL A 649 -3.61 -12.31 15.50
C VAL A 649 -2.73 -12.28 16.75
N ASP A 650 -1.98 -11.18 16.95
CA ASP A 650 -1.05 -11.04 18.07
C ASP A 650 -1.74 -10.69 19.39
N HIS A 651 -2.76 -9.84 19.31
CA HIS A 651 -3.55 -9.31 20.41
C HIS A 651 -5.06 -9.42 20.10
N PRO A 652 -5.62 -10.65 20.06
CA PRO A 652 -7.03 -10.87 19.74
C PRO A 652 -7.99 -10.17 20.70
N GLU A 653 -7.55 -9.85 21.92
CA GLU A 653 -8.32 -9.09 22.90
C GLU A 653 -8.58 -7.62 22.50
N TRP A 654 -7.80 -7.06 21.57
CA TRP A 654 -7.97 -5.67 21.14
C TRP A 654 -9.22 -5.46 20.28
N ALA A 655 -9.73 -6.50 19.61
CA ALA A 655 -10.95 -6.40 18.80
C ALA A 655 -12.16 -5.94 19.63
N ASP A 656 -12.37 -6.52 20.82
CA ASP A 656 -13.50 -6.16 21.69
C ASP A 656 -13.36 -4.72 22.25
N CYS A 657 -12.13 -4.28 22.54
CA CYS A 657 -11.87 -2.90 22.94
C CYS A 657 -12.17 -1.91 21.80
N ILE A 658 -11.61 -2.15 20.61
CA ILE A 658 -11.70 -1.23 19.47
C ILE A 658 -13.14 -1.13 18.98
N TYR A 659 -13.83 -2.25 18.80
CA TYR A 659 -15.14 -2.26 18.13
C TYR A 659 -16.34 -2.21 19.08
N ASN A 660 -16.23 -2.75 20.31
CA ASN A 660 -17.32 -2.74 21.29
C ASN A 660 -17.08 -1.77 22.46
N GLY A 661 -15.90 -1.14 22.55
CA GLY A 661 -15.54 -0.24 23.65
C GLY A 661 -15.20 -0.99 24.96
N ASN A 662 -15.08 -2.31 24.91
CA ASN A 662 -14.83 -3.16 26.07
C ASN A 662 -13.33 -3.38 26.27
N CYS A 663 -12.62 -2.37 26.77
CA CYS A 663 -11.16 -2.41 26.89
C CYS A 663 -10.60 -3.21 28.08
N GLY A 664 -11.42 -4.08 28.66
CA GLY A 664 -11.15 -4.72 29.96
C GLY A 664 -10.97 -3.68 31.09
N PRO A 665 -10.77 -4.12 32.34
CA PRO A 665 -10.13 -3.26 33.33
C PRO A 665 -8.69 -3.06 32.87
N GLY A 666 -8.26 -1.81 32.61
CA GLY A 666 -6.88 -1.50 32.24
C GLY A 666 -5.91 -2.29 33.11
N LEU A 667 -5.07 -3.12 32.48
CA LEU A 667 -4.26 -4.12 33.18
C LEU A 667 -3.40 -3.44 34.27
N PRO A 668 -3.45 -3.95 35.51
CA PRO A 668 -2.21 -4.44 36.07
C PRO A 668 -2.32 -5.92 36.47
N ALA A 669 -1.32 -6.68 36.03
CA ALA A 669 -0.81 -7.96 36.53
C ALA A 669 -1.80 -9.06 37.01
N CYS A 670 -1.57 -10.24 36.42
CA CYS A 670 -1.88 -11.58 36.91
C CYS A 670 -3.32 -12.09 36.73
N PHE A 671 -3.45 -12.89 35.68
CA PHE A 671 -4.51 -13.87 35.45
C PHE A 671 -4.57 -14.91 36.58
N LEU A 672 -5.76 -15.22 37.09
CA LEU A 672 -6.12 -16.55 37.60
C LEU A 672 -7.53 -16.91 37.11
N PRO A 673 -7.78 -18.18 36.74
CA PRO A 673 -9.00 -18.58 36.07
C PRO A 673 -10.16 -18.65 37.07
N LEU A 674 -11.32 -18.11 36.70
CA LEU A 674 -12.55 -18.23 37.47
C LEU A 674 -13.23 -19.56 37.18
N LEU A 675 -13.06 -20.51 38.11
CA LEU A 675 -14.01 -21.58 38.34
C LEU A 675 -15.36 -20.97 38.76
N SER A 676 -16.42 -21.30 38.01
CA SER A 676 -17.77 -20.87 38.28
C SER A 676 -18.38 -21.65 39.46
N SER A 677 -18.80 -20.93 40.51
CA SER A 677 -19.96 -21.33 41.34
C SER A 677 -20.39 -20.25 42.34
N TRP A 678 -21.64 -19.81 42.17
CA TRP A 678 -22.62 -19.27 43.13
C TRP A 678 -22.17 -18.23 44.18
N THR A 679 -22.77 -17.03 44.15
CA THR A 679 -23.80 -16.59 45.13
C THR A 679 -24.28 -15.15 44.89
N THR A 680 -25.53 -14.93 45.28
CA THR A 680 -26.31 -13.68 45.29
C THR A 680 -25.81 -12.67 46.33
N GLY A 681 -25.69 -11.38 45.97
CA GLY A 681 -25.53 -10.25 46.90
C GLY A 681 -25.34 -8.91 46.19
N PRO A 682 -25.83 -7.77 46.72
CA PRO A 682 -26.16 -6.59 45.92
C PRO A 682 -24.98 -5.64 45.66
N ALA A 683 -25.15 -4.86 44.60
CA ALA A 683 -24.27 -3.85 44.03
C ALA A 683 -23.65 -2.85 45.03
N LEU A 684 -22.38 -2.53 44.80
CA LEU A 684 -21.71 -1.32 45.29
C LEU A 684 -21.27 -0.50 44.08
N SER A 685 -21.95 0.63 43.88
CA SER A 685 -21.58 1.67 42.92
C SER A 685 -20.36 2.43 43.45
N CYS A 686 -19.30 2.55 42.66
CA CYS A 686 -18.24 3.53 42.89
C CYS A 686 -18.33 4.63 41.84
N SER A 687 -18.66 5.84 42.29
CA SER A 687 -18.74 7.05 41.49
C SER A 687 -17.34 7.55 41.12
N THR A 688 -17.24 8.10 39.91
CA THR A 688 -16.10 8.79 39.34
C THR A 688 -15.66 9.99 40.18
N GLY A 689 -14.34 10.12 40.36
CA GLY A 689 -13.71 11.29 40.96
C GLY A 689 -12.25 11.39 40.53
N MET A 690 -11.95 12.29 39.60
CA MET A 690 -10.60 12.78 39.32
C MET A 690 -10.03 13.46 40.56
N LEU A 691 -8.74 13.25 40.84
CA LEU A 691 -7.95 14.12 41.70
C LEU A 691 -6.52 14.23 41.17
N SER A 692 -6.09 15.47 40.96
CA SER A 692 -4.79 15.91 40.49
C SER A 692 -3.72 15.92 41.59
N VAL A 693 -2.49 15.55 41.19
CA VAL A 693 -1.14 15.87 41.71
C VAL A 693 -1.02 16.61 43.07
N LEU A 694 -0.42 15.96 44.07
CA LEU A 694 0.70 16.45 44.91
C LEU A 694 1.03 15.45 46.05
N ASP A 695 2.33 15.21 46.24
CA ASP A 695 3.07 14.66 47.40
C ASP A 695 2.29 13.93 48.51
N PHE A 696 2.69 12.70 48.82
CA PHE A 696 3.05 12.33 50.21
C PHE A 696 3.86 11.02 50.26
N ALA A 697 5.08 11.13 50.80
CA ALA A 697 5.86 10.00 51.28
C ALA A 697 5.17 9.35 52.50
N GLY A 698 5.16 8.01 52.52
CA GLY A 698 5.02 7.23 53.75
C GLY A 698 3.69 6.49 53.92
N LEU A 699 3.68 5.20 53.57
CA LEU A 699 3.07 4.18 54.44
C LEU A 699 3.74 2.82 54.22
N ILE A 700 4.66 2.50 55.13
CA ILE A 700 5.05 1.12 55.44
C ILE A 700 4.03 0.62 56.47
N ASP A 701 3.48 -0.57 56.21
CA ASP A 701 2.92 -1.57 57.13
C ASP A 701 1.51 -2.04 56.73
N GLY A 702 1.38 -3.34 56.47
CA GLY A 702 0.17 -3.96 55.93
C GLY A 702 0.40 -5.37 55.40
N THR A 703 0.75 -6.29 56.29
CA THR A 703 0.93 -7.73 56.04
C THR A 703 -0.33 -8.41 55.47
N CYS A 704 -0.23 -9.05 54.30
CA CYS A 704 -1.19 -10.08 53.87
C CYS A 704 -0.68 -11.47 54.26
N THR A 705 -1.30 -12.05 55.29
CA THR A 705 -1.12 -13.45 55.70
C THR A 705 -1.96 -14.38 54.82
N CYS A 706 -1.33 -15.33 54.14
CA CYS A 706 -1.99 -16.39 53.37
C CYS A 706 -2.19 -17.64 54.26
N PRO A 707 -3.35 -18.34 54.25
CA PRO A 707 -3.50 -19.61 54.95
C PRO A 707 -3.01 -20.78 54.08
N SER A 708 -1.96 -21.43 54.60
CA SER A 708 -1.37 -22.77 54.35
C SER A 708 -2.25 -23.93 53.80
N PRO A 709 -1.70 -25.12 53.49
CA PRO A 709 -0.45 -25.45 52.76
C PRO A 709 -0.62 -26.64 51.77
N ILE A 710 0.18 -26.71 50.69
CA ILE A 710 0.60 -28.00 50.10
C ILE A 710 2.11 -27.96 49.91
N ALA A 711 2.77 -28.94 50.52
CA ALA A 711 4.21 -29.07 50.64
C ALA A 711 4.87 -29.50 49.32
N VAL A 712 6.00 -28.87 48.99
CA VAL A 712 7.06 -29.51 48.21
C VAL A 712 8.38 -29.29 48.96
N GLU A 713 9.03 -30.41 49.20
CA GLU A 713 10.23 -30.64 49.98
C GLU A 713 11.45 -30.02 49.28
N LEU A 714 12.13 -29.06 49.92
CA LEU A 714 13.40 -28.50 49.45
C LEU A 714 14.56 -29.09 50.26
N ILE A 715 15.35 -29.93 49.59
CA ILE A 715 16.66 -30.38 50.07
C ILE A 715 17.57 -29.15 50.10
N THR A 716 17.98 -28.75 51.30
CA THR A 716 19.03 -27.75 51.53
C THR A 716 20.35 -28.46 51.79
N ALA A 717 21.37 -28.15 50.98
CA ALA A 717 22.76 -28.42 51.31
C ALA A 717 23.41 -27.10 51.76
N GLU A 718 23.72 -27.02 53.06
CA GLU A 718 24.58 -26.00 53.65
C GLU A 718 26.01 -26.12 53.11
N ILE A 719 26.64 -24.98 52.77
CA ILE A 719 28.07 -24.79 53.09
C ILE A 719 28.25 -23.40 53.69
N ALA A 720 28.82 -23.41 54.89
CA ALA A 720 29.10 -22.29 55.76
C ALA A 720 30.34 -21.48 55.34
N THR A 721 30.32 -20.22 55.77
CA THR A 721 31.44 -19.27 55.91
C THR A 721 32.84 -19.86 56.04
N ARG A 722 33.72 -19.58 55.06
CA ARG A 722 34.94 -18.77 55.22
C ARG A 722 35.61 -18.50 53.88
#